data_AF-A0A959ZLD7-F1
#
_entry.id   AF-A0A959ZLD7-F1
#
_cell.length_a   1.000
_cell.length_b   1.000
_cell.length_c   1.000
_cell.angle_alpha   90.00
_cell.angle_beta   90.00
_cell.angle_gamma   90.00
#
_symmetry.space_group_name_H-M   'P 1'
#
loop_
_entity.id
_entity.type
_entity.pdbx_description
1 polymer ?
#
loop_
_entity_poly.entity_id
_entity_poly.type
_entity_poly.pdbx_seq_one_letter_code
_entity_poly.pdbx_strand_id
1 'polypeptide(L)'
;MVSMVALASAAATASASPWIHAHRGGPIENGRSSMPENSMPAFRQSAARGFILEADVKLTSDKVPVIIHDDTLDRTTNCSGPVEDKSLAQIGKCQIDVIGIDDKAIDLPAGDRRRTTIPTLAGLLALLRKTGATANIEIKNLPTDNDFDPTYQYAEIVARAIMSSGVPSSQVIIQSFFMPNLVRFHSVDPDPQTSFLTLNAINSAGLTNAVNNGIDWVSPEWPVDQDFVSAAHHAGVQVVPWTVDDAASVRSATAMGVDAIITNDPMMARKQVARVAPPLDAIPKAPSLKSCNATFARDTRRPAKAMLKNKFARRGPRVFAMQFKQEARHIKSYSSFRKKIECMIRKWVVPHKAKGRPNVVAFNEDIGLMTLGTGSRGAAARAAFADPASVTACTNVAPPCRAIFALSQVTAAYGGPLAEYGSRFTMSGLSRGFVGATDTDARGWMQVFSDMARRYGIYIVGSNTQPRFRESQDPAEIALFRDPDLPTPKSVYVATGPEVYNEAFMWGPKLVTREGPRPLRNVVARNLKVPLTSIEVGLGLTAGPKSGSDAIANLRPYRLPGTKARVGFATSLPAFQFGYDLGGRISGGKPCADVSVTYMRCLSHLGTNLVMQDEANPGEWATPAGTYWQPLDWMGSTWRSVVDPGVKFTYNVTPHMVGNLGDLPFDGQTAITQRGLIGKKKCNYVGDRKLLAEDSRSYRRYAGPKRQFITLAPWVRKDGPRAQLRKTGAALIAASGSKLENRYLETAAIADLPFPPKKKRANCIS
;
A
#
# COMPACT_ATOMS: atom_id res chain seq x y z
N MET A 1 7.91 59.57 0.40
CA MET A 1 7.53 59.61 -1.04
C MET A 1 7.06 58.23 -1.44
N VAL A 2 5.87 58.18 -2.04
CA VAL A 2 5.17 56.99 -2.51
C VAL A 2 5.72 56.57 -3.88
N SER A 3 5.96 55.27 -4.08
CA SER A 3 5.48 54.57 -5.29
C SER A 3 5.45 53.06 -5.10
N MET A 4 4.22 52.56 -5.21
CA MET A 4 3.80 51.19 -5.46
C MET A 4 4.21 50.71 -6.87
N VAL A 5 3.96 49.40 -7.07
CA VAL A 5 3.73 48.62 -8.31
C VAL A 5 4.93 47.70 -8.63
N ALA A 6 4.80 46.37 -8.63
CA ALA A 6 3.67 45.54 -9.04
C ALA A 6 3.36 44.36 -8.11
N LEU A 7 2.06 44.18 -7.84
CA LEU A 7 1.46 42.88 -7.54
C LEU A 7 1.76 41.90 -8.70
N ALA A 8 2.30 40.73 -8.38
CA ALA A 8 2.20 39.54 -9.21
C ALA A 8 1.50 38.45 -8.38
N SER A 9 0.17 38.43 -8.54
CA SER A 9 -0.77 37.32 -8.35
C SER A 9 -0.24 36.07 -7.65
N ALA A 10 -0.71 35.84 -6.42
CA ALA A 10 -0.73 34.52 -5.80
C ALA A 10 -1.46 33.53 -6.73
N ALA A 11 -0.72 32.60 -7.32
CA ALA A 11 -1.30 31.48 -8.06
C ALA A 11 -1.64 30.38 -7.04
N ALA A 12 -2.94 30.11 -6.89
CA ALA A 12 -3.52 29.15 -5.97
C ALA A 12 -2.88 27.77 -6.08
N THR A 13 -2.61 27.15 -4.93
CA THR A 13 -1.90 25.88 -4.88
C THR A 13 -2.53 24.81 -4.03
N ALA A 14 -3.03 23.81 -4.74
CA ALA A 14 -3.94 22.77 -4.32
C ALA A 14 -3.24 21.49 -3.85
N SER A 15 -3.93 20.61 -3.10
CA SER A 15 -3.62 19.17 -3.15
C SER A 15 -4.20 18.69 -4.48
N ALA A 16 -3.54 17.76 -5.17
CA ALA A 16 -4.00 17.36 -6.50
C ALA A 16 -5.43 16.78 -6.49
N SER A 17 -5.92 16.24 -5.38
CA SER A 17 -7.34 16.04 -5.07
C SER A 17 -7.49 15.68 -3.59
N PRO A 18 -8.14 16.50 -2.74
CA PRO A 18 -8.39 16.14 -1.34
C PRO A 18 -9.24 14.88 -1.20
N TRP A 19 -9.09 14.17 -0.09
CA TRP A 19 -10.09 13.22 0.39
C TRP A 19 -11.38 13.92 0.82
N ILE A 20 -12.48 13.19 0.90
CA ILE A 20 -13.78 13.75 1.30
C ILE A 20 -14.29 12.97 2.49
N HIS A 21 -14.49 13.67 3.60
CA HIS A 21 -15.08 13.21 4.84
C HIS A 21 -16.56 13.60 4.81
N ALA A 22 -17.43 12.60 4.80
CA ALA A 22 -18.88 12.80 4.82
C ALA A 22 -19.31 13.14 6.25
N HIS A 23 -19.44 14.45 6.55
CA HIS A 23 -19.83 15.00 7.86
C HIS A 23 -21.10 14.32 8.36
N ARG A 24 -21.03 13.67 9.52
CA ARG A 24 -22.12 12.89 10.12
C ARG A 24 -22.76 11.88 9.16
N GLY A 25 -21.97 11.34 8.23
CA GLY A 25 -22.42 10.42 7.18
C GLY A 25 -22.92 11.05 5.88
N GLY A 26 -22.97 12.39 5.78
CA GLY A 26 -23.35 13.15 4.58
C GLY A 26 -24.86 13.33 4.43
N PRO A 27 -25.50 14.21 5.24
CA PRO A 27 -26.95 14.38 5.25
C PRO A 27 -27.53 15.01 3.97
N ILE A 28 -26.69 15.67 3.16
CA ILE A 28 -27.10 16.35 1.92
C ILE A 28 -26.57 15.59 0.69
N GLU A 29 -27.38 15.53 -0.37
CA GLU A 29 -26.96 15.05 -1.68
C GLU A 29 -27.32 16.07 -2.77
N ASN A 30 -26.30 16.73 -3.32
CA ASN A 30 -26.42 17.79 -4.34
C ASN A 30 -27.42 18.90 -3.97
N GLY A 31 -27.28 19.44 -2.76
CA GLY A 31 -28.09 20.54 -2.21
C GLY A 31 -29.48 20.13 -1.72
N ARG A 32 -29.76 18.82 -1.60
CA ARG A 32 -31.04 18.31 -1.09
C ARG A 32 -30.81 17.39 0.11
N SER A 33 -31.61 17.56 1.14
CA SER A 33 -31.65 16.67 2.31
C SER A 33 -31.92 15.23 1.86
N SER A 34 -31.05 14.31 2.25
CA SER A 34 -31.00 12.93 1.74
C SER A 34 -31.23 11.93 2.86
N MET A 35 -30.30 11.88 3.81
CA MET A 35 -30.27 10.91 4.92
C MET A 35 -30.13 11.66 6.25
N PRO A 36 -30.66 11.12 7.36
CA PRO A 36 -30.39 11.67 8.67
C PRO A 36 -28.91 11.64 9.00
N GLU A 37 -28.42 12.71 9.65
CA GLU A 37 -27.09 12.76 10.23
C GLU A 37 -26.87 11.62 11.22
N ASN A 38 -25.61 11.21 11.40
CA ASN A 38 -25.17 10.22 12.38
C ASN A 38 -25.97 8.91 12.35
N SER A 39 -26.40 8.48 11.15
CA SER A 39 -27.25 7.31 10.96
C SER A 39 -26.57 6.17 10.20
N MET A 40 -26.88 4.92 10.54
CA MET A 40 -26.32 3.76 9.82
C MET A 40 -26.63 3.75 8.31
N PRO A 41 -27.82 4.17 7.84
CA PRO A 41 -28.08 4.33 6.41
C PRO A 41 -27.12 5.31 5.73
N ALA A 42 -26.88 6.49 6.32
CA ALA A 42 -25.94 7.48 5.79
C ALA A 42 -24.52 6.90 5.70
N PHE A 43 -24.03 6.28 6.78
CA PHE A 43 -22.72 5.64 6.81
C PHE A 43 -22.55 4.54 5.77
N ARG A 44 -23.57 3.68 5.57
CA ARG A 44 -23.52 2.62 4.54
C ARG A 44 -23.46 3.22 3.13
N GLN A 45 -24.21 4.28 2.87
CA GLN A 45 -24.22 4.94 1.57
C GLN A 45 -22.86 5.59 1.27
N SER A 46 -22.31 6.33 2.23
CA SER A 46 -21.02 7.01 2.10
C SER A 46 -19.86 6.02 1.97
N ALA A 47 -19.86 4.92 2.72
CA ALA A 47 -18.87 3.85 2.60
C ALA A 47 -18.91 3.18 1.21
N ALA A 48 -20.10 2.91 0.68
CA ALA A 48 -20.26 2.32 -0.65
C ALA A 48 -19.79 3.27 -1.77
N ARG A 49 -19.81 4.58 -1.50
CA ARG A 49 -19.33 5.63 -2.41
C ARG A 49 -17.84 5.93 -2.23
N GLY A 50 -17.15 5.31 -1.27
CA GLY A 50 -15.72 5.49 -1.03
C GLY A 50 -15.35 6.78 -0.30
N PHE A 51 -16.29 7.39 0.43
CA PHE A 51 -16.01 8.53 1.31
C PHE A 51 -15.48 8.06 2.66
N ILE A 52 -14.71 8.92 3.34
CA ILE A 52 -14.37 8.74 4.75
C ILE A 52 -15.61 9.10 5.56
N LEU A 53 -15.96 8.28 6.55
CA LEU A 53 -17.15 8.50 7.37
C LEU A 53 -16.79 9.41 8.55
N GLU A 54 -17.37 10.60 8.63
CA GLU A 54 -17.20 11.44 9.82
C GLU A 54 -18.38 11.17 10.78
N ALA A 55 -18.11 11.01 12.07
CA ALA A 55 -19.10 10.64 13.07
C ALA A 55 -18.77 11.20 14.46
N ASP A 56 -19.80 11.68 15.15
CA ASP A 56 -19.71 12.19 16.51
C ASP A 56 -20.06 11.10 17.52
N VAL A 57 -19.36 11.06 18.65
CA VAL A 57 -19.66 10.13 19.75
C VAL A 57 -20.19 10.93 20.94
N LYS A 58 -21.11 10.32 21.72
CA LYS A 58 -21.48 10.67 23.10
C LYS A 58 -21.60 9.40 23.95
N LEU A 59 -21.65 9.52 25.28
CA LEU A 59 -21.84 8.39 26.19
C LEU A 59 -23.24 8.37 26.82
N THR A 60 -23.83 7.19 26.87
CA THR A 60 -25.05 6.92 27.64
C THR A 60 -24.78 6.88 29.15
N SER A 61 -25.84 6.83 29.97
CA SER A 61 -25.73 6.72 31.43
C SER A 61 -24.99 5.46 31.91
N ASP A 62 -25.13 4.37 31.16
CA ASP A 62 -24.41 3.11 31.33
C ASP A 62 -23.06 3.07 30.58
N LYS A 63 -22.54 4.24 30.20
CA LYS A 63 -21.22 4.47 29.60
C LYS A 63 -21.00 3.72 28.28
N VAL A 64 -22.05 3.53 27.50
CA VAL A 64 -21.96 2.95 26.15
C VAL A 64 -21.81 4.06 25.11
N PRO A 65 -20.80 4.00 24.21
CA PRO A 65 -20.66 4.99 23.15
C PRO A 65 -21.74 4.89 22.06
N VAL A 66 -22.47 5.98 21.85
CA VAL A 66 -23.50 6.16 20.83
C VAL A 66 -23.13 7.28 19.86
N ILE A 67 -23.64 7.20 18.63
CA ILE A 67 -23.30 8.11 17.55
C ILE A 67 -24.36 9.21 17.45
N ILE A 68 -24.08 10.37 18.01
CA ILE A 68 -24.94 11.55 18.07
C ILE A 68 -24.06 12.79 18.33
N HIS A 69 -24.45 13.92 17.76
CA HIS A 69 -23.67 15.16 17.86
C HIS A 69 -23.86 15.88 19.20
N ASP A 70 -25.12 16.11 19.58
CA ASP A 70 -25.46 16.91 20.75
C ASP A 70 -25.42 16.07 22.03
N ASP A 71 -25.24 16.72 23.18
CA ASP A 71 -25.36 16.10 24.51
C ASP A 71 -26.83 15.77 24.89
N THR A 72 -27.79 16.19 24.06
CA THR A 72 -29.23 15.96 24.23
C THR A 72 -29.84 15.27 23.00
N LEU A 73 -31.04 14.69 23.19
CA LEU A 73 -31.77 13.94 22.14
C LEU A 73 -32.71 14.82 21.30
N ASP A 74 -32.96 16.03 21.78
CA ASP A 74 -34.11 16.86 21.43
C ASP A 74 -34.09 17.36 19.98
N ARG A 75 -32.92 17.67 19.43
CA ARG A 75 -32.81 18.21 18.06
C ARG A 75 -33.06 17.14 17.00
N THR A 76 -32.59 15.92 17.23
CA THR A 76 -32.47 14.92 16.16
C THR A 76 -33.40 13.72 16.28
N THR A 77 -34.14 13.61 17.39
CA THR A 77 -34.94 12.42 17.68
C THR A 77 -36.32 12.75 18.24
N ASN A 78 -37.17 11.74 18.26
CA ASN A 78 -38.46 11.77 18.93
C ASN A 78 -38.38 11.60 20.47
N CYS A 79 -37.19 11.69 21.04
CA CYS A 79 -36.92 11.62 22.48
C CYS A 79 -36.41 12.98 22.99
N SER A 80 -36.43 13.16 24.30
CA SER A 80 -35.97 14.39 24.95
C SER A 80 -35.05 14.13 26.14
N GLY A 81 -34.22 15.13 26.43
CA GLY A 81 -33.30 15.18 27.57
C GLY A 81 -31.89 14.69 27.24
N PRO A 82 -30.98 14.76 28.24
CA PRO A 82 -29.58 14.43 28.08
C PRO A 82 -29.35 12.97 27.67
N VAL A 83 -28.35 12.74 26.82
CA VAL A 83 -27.90 11.41 26.43
C VAL A 83 -27.32 10.68 27.65
N GLU A 84 -26.57 11.39 28.50
CA GLU A 84 -25.94 10.83 29.70
C GLU A 84 -26.93 10.41 30.80
N ASP A 85 -28.20 10.81 30.70
CA ASP A 85 -29.27 10.41 31.63
C ASP A 85 -29.96 9.11 31.22
N LYS A 86 -29.74 8.63 29.98
CA LYS A 86 -30.43 7.46 29.44
C LYS A 86 -29.46 6.32 29.17
N SER A 87 -29.88 5.13 29.56
CA SER A 87 -29.16 3.88 29.21
C SER A 87 -29.27 3.59 27.72
N LEU A 88 -28.37 2.76 27.19
CA LEU A 88 -28.47 2.30 25.79
C LEU A 88 -29.85 1.68 25.48
N ALA A 89 -30.43 0.95 26.43
CA ALA A 89 -31.75 0.33 26.26
C ALA A 89 -32.88 1.37 26.11
N GLN A 90 -32.76 2.53 26.74
CA GLN A 90 -33.69 3.65 26.57
C GLN A 90 -33.42 4.39 25.27
N ILE A 91 -32.15 4.68 24.96
CA ILE A 91 -31.73 5.31 23.69
C ILE A 91 -32.17 4.48 22.47
N GLY A 92 -32.10 3.15 22.57
CA GLY A 92 -32.54 2.24 21.51
C GLY A 92 -34.03 2.29 21.18
N LYS A 93 -34.85 2.95 22.01
CA LYS A 93 -36.28 3.22 21.73
C LYS A 93 -36.50 4.54 20.98
N CYS A 94 -35.49 5.41 20.94
CA CYS A 94 -35.53 6.67 20.22
C CYS A 94 -35.29 6.43 18.73
N GLN A 95 -36.02 7.18 17.90
CA GLN A 95 -35.83 7.23 16.47
C GLN A 95 -35.30 8.59 16.08
N ILE A 96 -34.22 8.59 15.31
CA ILE A 96 -33.81 9.73 14.52
C ILE A 96 -34.93 10.01 13.54
N ASP A 97 -35.59 11.14 13.70
CA ASP A 97 -36.81 11.47 12.98
C ASP A 97 -36.78 12.82 12.28
N VAL A 98 -35.58 13.37 12.15
CA VAL A 98 -35.28 14.53 11.33
C VAL A 98 -34.09 14.23 10.42
N ILE A 99 -33.92 15.03 9.37
CA ILE A 99 -32.64 15.21 8.71
C ILE A 99 -31.98 16.42 9.35
N GLY A 100 -31.01 16.15 10.23
CA GLY A 100 -30.18 17.18 10.83
C GLY A 100 -29.13 17.69 9.84
N ILE A 101 -28.94 19.01 9.81
CA ILE A 101 -27.93 19.73 9.05
C ILE A 101 -27.41 20.83 9.96
N ASP A 102 -26.26 20.61 10.58
CA ASP A 102 -25.70 21.50 11.60
C ASP A 102 -26.74 21.77 12.70
N ASP A 103 -27.09 23.03 12.97
CA ASP A 103 -28.10 23.41 13.98
C ASP A 103 -29.55 23.35 13.46
N LYS A 104 -29.77 22.88 12.22
CA LYS A 104 -31.09 22.78 11.59
C LYS A 104 -31.59 21.33 11.59
N ALA A 105 -32.90 21.17 11.66
CA ALA A 105 -33.59 19.89 11.57
C ALA A 105 -34.75 19.99 10.57
N ILE A 106 -34.91 18.95 9.74
CA ILE A 106 -36.03 18.80 8.80
C ILE A 106 -36.80 17.54 9.17
N ASP A 107 -38.04 17.69 9.61
CA ASP A 107 -38.87 16.56 10.04
C ASP A 107 -39.02 15.50 8.96
N LEU A 108 -38.81 14.25 9.35
CA LEU A 108 -39.21 13.09 8.57
C LEU A 108 -40.64 12.71 8.95
N PRO A 109 -41.57 12.52 8.01
CA PRO A 109 -42.91 12.06 8.35
C PRO A 109 -42.92 10.71 9.08
N ALA A 110 -43.95 10.46 9.89
CA ALA A 110 -44.17 9.15 10.48
C ALA A 110 -44.24 8.06 9.38
N GLY A 111 -43.55 6.95 9.59
CA GLY A 111 -43.45 5.85 8.61
C GLY A 111 -42.41 6.06 7.49
N ASP A 112 -41.68 7.18 7.46
CA ASP A 112 -40.54 7.35 6.56
C ASP A 112 -39.47 6.28 6.86
N ARG A 113 -39.02 5.57 5.83
CA ARG A 113 -38.04 4.47 5.95
C ARG A 113 -36.65 4.94 6.37
N ARG A 114 -36.39 6.24 6.36
CA ARG A 114 -35.16 6.85 6.85
C ARG A 114 -35.16 7.03 8.37
N ARG A 115 -36.34 7.03 9.02
CA ARG A 115 -36.42 7.00 10.49
C ARG A 115 -35.74 5.73 10.99
N THR A 116 -34.74 5.88 11.85
CA THR A 116 -33.89 4.78 12.34
C THR A 116 -33.48 5.04 13.77
N THR A 117 -33.04 4.02 14.49
CA THR A 117 -32.46 4.20 15.83
C THR A 117 -31.10 4.89 15.76
N ILE A 118 -30.71 5.55 16.85
CA ILE A 118 -29.35 6.06 17.06
C ILE A 118 -28.35 4.89 16.97
N PRO A 119 -27.30 4.96 16.13
CA PRO A 119 -26.28 3.93 16.08
C PRO A 119 -25.41 3.90 17.34
N THR A 120 -24.87 2.74 17.67
CA THR A 120 -23.74 2.64 18.60
C THR A 120 -22.42 2.78 17.84
N LEU A 121 -21.36 3.21 18.53
CA LEU A 121 -20.00 3.16 17.97
C LEU A 121 -19.64 1.74 17.54
N ALA A 122 -20.03 0.73 18.32
CA ALA A 122 -19.84 -0.68 17.95
C ALA A 122 -20.50 -1.04 16.60
N GLY A 123 -21.66 -0.46 16.29
CA GLY A 123 -22.34 -0.62 15.01
C GLY A 123 -21.57 -0.01 13.83
N LEU A 124 -20.99 1.19 14.03
CA LEU A 124 -20.12 1.83 13.04
C LEU A 124 -18.83 1.03 12.83
N LEU A 125 -18.15 0.63 13.91
CA LEU A 125 -16.93 -0.18 13.84
C LEU A 125 -17.16 -1.54 13.14
N ALA A 126 -18.32 -2.16 13.35
CA ALA A 126 -18.72 -3.36 12.62
C ALA A 126 -18.91 -3.10 11.11
N LEU A 127 -19.41 -1.91 10.72
CA LEU A 127 -19.46 -1.50 9.32
C LEU A 127 -18.06 -1.37 8.73
N LEU A 128 -17.13 -0.66 9.39
CA LEU A 128 -15.75 -0.47 8.91
C LEU A 128 -15.07 -1.80 8.65
N ARG A 129 -15.12 -2.74 9.62
CA ARG A 129 -14.56 -4.09 9.45
C ARG A 129 -15.09 -4.82 8.22
N LYS A 130 -16.39 -4.68 7.95
CA LYS A 130 -17.10 -5.36 6.86
C LYS A 130 -16.76 -4.77 5.50
N THR A 131 -16.66 -3.44 5.39
CA THR A 131 -16.49 -2.73 4.11
C THR A 131 -15.05 -2.39 3.80
N GLY A 132 -14.20 -2.25 4.82
CA GLY A 132 -12.86 -1.67 4.71
C GLY A 132 -12.86 -0.15 4.57
N ALA A 133 -13.98 0.52 4.89
CA ALA A 133 -14.05 1.98 4.90
C ALA A 133 -13.26 2.56 6.08
N THR A 134 -12.88 3.83 5.96
CA THR A 134 -12.24 4.62 7.01
C THR A 134 -13.25 5.54 7.67
N ALA A 135 -13.11 5.80 8.98
CA ALA A 135 -13.88 6.80 9.70
C ALA A 135 -12.97 7.83 10.39
N ASN A 136 -13.46 9.06 10.48
CA ASN A 136 -12.96 10.14 11.32
C ASN A 136 -13.96 10.32 12.47
N ILE A 137 -13.57 9.97 13.69
CA ILE A 137 -14.49 9.83 14.83
C ILE A 137 -14.20 10.94 15.84
N GLU A 138 -15.18 11.79 16.09
CA GLU A 138 -15.07 12.87 17.08
C GLU A 138 -15.43 12.41 18.50
N ILE A 139 -14.56 12.70 19.46
CA ILE A 139 -14.86 12.59 20.89
C ILE A 139 -15.44 13.94 21.35
N LYS A 140 -16.78 14.05 21.43
CA LYS A 140 -17.50 15.24 21.92
C LYS A 140 -17.45 15.35 23.44
N ASN A 141 -16.28 15.67 23.98
CA ASN A 141 -16.05 15.90 25.40
C ASN A 141 -15.42 17.28 25.60
N LEU A 142 -16.24 18.33 25.51
CA LEU A 142 -15.81 19.72 25.65
C LEU A 142 -16.16 20.28 27.02
N PRO A 143 -15.33 21.15 27.62
CA PRO A 143 -15.64 21.83 28.90
C PRO A 143 -16.94 22.65 28.91
N THR A 144 -17.49 22.93 27.74
CA THR A 144 -18.76 23.66 27.55
C THR A 144 -19.98 22.76 27.44
N ASP A 145 -19.78 21.44 27.29
CA ASP A 145 -20.88 20.49 27.20
C ASP A 145 -21.44 20.21 28.60
N ASN A 146 -22.76 19.94 28.70
CA ASN A 146 -23.36 19.63 29.99
C ASN A 146 -22.84 18.29 30.56
N ASP A 147 -22.46 17.37 29.67
CA ASP A 147 -21.95 16.03 29.98
C ASP A 147 -20.42 15.95 30.02
N PHE A 148 -19.73 17.08 30.24
CA PHE A 148 -18.27 17.13 30.26
C PHE A 148 -17.65 16.19 31.30
N ASP A 149 -16.74 15.34 30.83
CA ASP A 149 -15.91 14.46 31.65
C ASP A 149 -14.49 15.04 31.84
N PRO A 150 -14.19 15.68 32.99
CA PRO A 150 -12.86 16.21 33.29
C PRO A 150 -11.84 15.12 33.62
N THR A 151 -12.27 13.86 33.82
CA THR A 151 -11.39 12.74 34.14
C THR A 151 -10.81 12.06 32.90
N TYR A 152 -11.31 12.42 31.71
CA TYR A 152 -10.94 11.85 30.41
C TYR A 152 -11.23 10.34 30.28
N GLN A 153 -12.03 9.76 31.17
CA GLN A 153 -12.51 8.38 31.07
C GLN A 153 -13.27 8.16 29.77
N TYR A 154 -13.95 9.18 29.26
CA TYR A 154 -14.62 9.14 27.98
C TYR A 154 -13.64 8.77 26.84
N ALA A 155 -12.50 9.46 26.73
CA ALA A 155 -11.51 9.13 25.71
C ALA A 155 -10.99 7.68 25.85
N GLU A 156 -10.82 7.18 27.08
CA GLU A 156 -10.43 5.78 27.31
C GLU A 156 -11.51 4.78 26.88
N ILE A 157 -12.78 5.07 27.15
CA ILE A 157 -13.91 4.20 26.77
C ILE A 157 -13.96 4.07 25.25
N VAL A 158 -13.79 5.18 24.52
CA VAL A 158 -13.75 5.18 23.05
C VAL A 158 -12.54 4.40 22.53
N ALA A 159 -11.35 4.63 23.07
CA ALA A 159 -10.14 3.87 22.73
C ALA A 159 -10.34 2.36 22.94
N ARG A 160 -10.82 1.96 24.12
CA ARG A 160 -11.08 0.54 24.43
C ARG A 160 -12.15 -0.06 23.53
N ALA A 161 -13.18 0.69 23.15
CA ALA A 161 -14.20 0.24 22.21
C ALA A 161 -13.61 -0.02 20.82
N ILE A 162 -12.74 0.86 20.33
CA ILE A 162 -12.03 0.69 19.05
C ILE A 162 -11.10 -0.51 19.09
N MET A 163 -10.22 -0.60 20.10
CA MET A 163 -9.32 -1.74 20.29
C MET A 163 -10.09 -3.07 20.36
N SER A 164 -11.16 -3.12 21.17
CA SER A 164 -11.98 -4.32 21.37
C SER A 164 -12.80 -4.70 20.13
N SER A 165 -13.07 -3.74 19.24
CA SER A 165 -13.82 -4.01 18.01
C SER A 165 -13.03 -4.84 17.00
N GLY A 166 -11.70 -4.83 17.08
CA GLY A 166 -10.82 -5.44 16.09
C GLY A 166 -10.90 -4.77 14.70
N VAL A 167 -11.28 -3.50 14.64
CA VAL A 167 -11.06 -2.64 13.47
C VAL A 167 -9.54 -2.37 13.34
N PRO A 168 -8.97 -2.39 12.13
CA PRO A 168 -7.59 -1.96 11.90
C PRO A 168 -7.42 -0.46 12.22
N SER A 169 -6.37 -0.06 12.94
CA SER A 169 -6.07 1.35 13.26
C SER A 169 -6.05 2.23 12.01
N SER A 170 -5.52 1.70 10.89
CA SER A 170 -5.51 2.37 9.57
C SER A 170 -6.88 2.71 8.98
N GLN A 171 -7.98 2.27 9.60
CA GLN A 171 -9.36 2.64 9.23
C GLN A 171 -9.98 3.68 10.16
N VAL A 172 -9.24 4.19 11.15
CA VAL A 172 -9.75 5.12 12.15
C VAL A 172 -8.83 6.33 12.25
N ILE A 173 -9.44 7.50 12.21
CA ILE A 173 -8.84 8.78 12.60
C ILE A 173 -9.67 9.26 13.81
N ILE A 174 -9.01 9.74 14.86
CA ILE A 174 -9.68 10.30 16.03
C ILE A 174 -9.55 11.81 16.04
N GLN A 175 -10.66 12.51 16.21
CA GLN A 175 -10.69 13.96 16.28
C GLN A 175 -11.33 14.49 17.56
N SER A 176 -10.96 15.70 17.95
CA SER A 176 -11.50 16.40 19.12
C SER A 176 -11.12 17.88 19.07
N PHE A 177 -12.01 18.75 19.53
CA PHE A 177 -11.70 20.17 19.81
C PHE A 177 -10.87 20.36 21.08
N PHE A 178 -10.81 19.33 21.92
CA PHE A 178 -10.14 19.38 23.20
C PHE A 178 -8.93 18.43 23.19
N MET A 179 -7.73 19.02 23.15
CA MET A 179 -6.45 18.32 23.03
C MET A 179 -6.23 17.23 24.10
N PRO A 180 -6.61 17.42 25.38
CA PRO A 180 -6.50 16.38 26.39
C PRO A 180 -7.21 15.06 26.03
N ASN A 181 -8.31 15.11 25.26
CA ASN A 181 -8.96 13.88 24.78
C ASN A 181 -8.06 13.12 23.80
N LEU A 182 -7.37 13.82 22.89
CA LEU A 182 -6.46 13.19 21.92
C LEU A 182 -5.24 12.61 22.61
N VAL A 183 -4.63 13.38 23.53
CA VAL A 183 -3.48 12.92 24.33
C VAL A 183 -3.88 11.70 25.17
N ARG A 184 -5.07 11.73 25.81
CA ARG A 184 -5.55 10.59 26.60
C ARG A 184 -5.84 9.38 25.72
N PHE A 185 -6.52 9.57 24.59
CA PHE A 185 -6.79 8.51 23.63
C PHE A 185 -5.47 7.84 23.19
N HIS A 186 -4.50 8.63 22.73
CA HIS A 186 -3.22 8.16 22.23
C HIS A 186 -2.42 7.40 23.30
N SER A 187 -2.55 7.78 24.58
CA SER A 187 -1.93 7.03 25.70
C SER A 187 -2.49 5.61 25.90
N VAL A 188 -3.71 5.34 25.41
CA VAL A 188 -4.37 4.02 25.48
C VAL A 188 -4.24 3.25 24.18
N ASP A 189 -4.43 3.91 23.04
CA ASP A 189 -4.32 3.36 21.70
C ASP A 189 -3.53 4.33 20.80
N PRO A 190 -2.20 4.12 20.62
CA PRO A 190 -1.34 5.05 19.89
C PRO A 190 -1.37 4.86 18.37
N ASP A 191 -1.98 3.78 17.86
CA ASP A 191 -1.86 3.38 16.45
C ASP A 191 -2.75 4.20 15.49
N PRO A 192 -4.00 4.57 15.82
CA PRO A 192 -4.83 5.43 14.97
C PRO A 192 -4.26 6.84 14.81
N GLN A 193 -4.43 7.44 13.63
CA GLN A 193 -4.05 8.85 13.42
C GLN A 193 -4.98 9.78 14.23
N THR A 194 -4.45 10.94 14.63
CA THR A 194 -5.20 11.94 15.40
C THR A 194 -5.38 13.25 14.63
N SER A 195 -6.47 13.96 14.91
CA SER A 195 -6.84 15.20 14.24
C SER A 195 -7.35 16.25 15.23
N PHE A 196 -6.70 17.41 15.30
CA PHE A 196 -7.10 18.47 16.22
C PHE A 196 -8.10 19.42 15.55
N LEU A 197 -9.34 19.48 16.08
CA LEU A 197 -10.38 20.39 15.60
C LEU A 197 -10.20 21.78 16.20
N THR A 198 -10.37 22.82 15.38
CA THR A 198 -10.22 24.21 15.83
C THR A 198 -11.36 25.08 15.30
N LEU A 199 -11.74 26.09 16.09
CA LEU A 199 -12.61 27.18 15.66
C LEU A 199 -11.80 28.29 15.00
N ASN A 200 -12.45 29.10 14.18
CA ASN A 200 -11.79 30.09 13.34
C ASN A 200 -10.87 31.03 14.13
N ALA A 201 -11.35 31.50 15.29
CA ALA A 201 -10.63 32.40 16.18
C ALA A 201 -9.31 31.84 16.73
N ILE A 202 -9.13 30.51 16.71
CA ILE A 202 -7.95 29.84 17.28
C ILE A 202 -7.21 28.96 16.26
N ASN A 203 -7.56 29.01 14.96
CA ASN A 203 -6.94 28.15 13.95
C ASN A 203 -5.40 28.17 14.02
N SER A 204 -4.77 29.36 13.99
CA SER A 204 -3.30 29.49 14.03
C SER A 204 -2.67 28.98 15.32
N ALA A 205 -3.27 29.26 16.48
CA ALA A 205 -2.80 28.76 17.77
C ALA A 205 -2.98 27.24 17.87
N GLY A 206 -4.06 26.72 17.30
CA GLY A 206 -4.38 25.31 17.28
C GLY A 206 -3.45 24.50 16.39
N LEU A 207 -2.98 25.04 15.27
CA LEU A 207 -1.91 24.41 14.49
C LEU A 207 -0.63 24.26 15.33
N THR A 208 -0.18 25.32 16.00
CA THR A 208 0.98 25.25 16.91
C THR A 208 0.78 24.18 17.99
N ASN A 209 -0.42 24.09 18.55
CA ASN A 209 -0.75 23.07 19.55
C ASN A 209 -0.71 21.64 18.97
N ALA A 210 -1.24 21.44 17.77
CA ALA A 210 -1.18 20.16 17.06
C ALA A 210 0.26 19.70 16.84
N VAL A 211 1.14 20.59 16.36
CA VAL A 211 2.56 20.32 16.16
C VAL A 211 3.26 19.93 17.46
N ASN A 212 3.05 20.70 18.54
CA ASN A 212 3.68 20.45 19.83
C ASN A 212 3.26 19.13 20.48
N ASN A 213 2.12 18.56 20.08
CA ASN A 213 1.60 17.29 20.59
C ASN A 213 1.74 16.13 19.60
N GLY A 214 2.41 16.33 18.46
CA GLY A 214 2.63 15.27 17.46
C GLY A 214 1.35 14.79 16.78
N ILE A 215 0.37 15.67 16.59
CA ILE A 215 -0.90 15.35 15.93
C ILE A 215 -0.71 15.29 14.41
N ASP A 216 -1.27 14.26 13.76
CA ASP A 216 -1.14 14.03 12.32
C ASP A 216 -1.91 15.07 11.46
N TRP A 217 -3.09 15.47 11.91
CA TRP A 217 -4.01 16.35 11.17
C TRP A 217 -4.49 17.54 12.00
N VAL A 218 -4.77 18.66 11.33
CA VAL A 218 -5.56 19.77 11.87
C VAL A 218 -6.86 19.91 11.08
N SER A 219 -7.97 20.03 11.79
CA SER A 219 -9.31 20.24 11.24
C SER A 219 -9.81 21.64 11.58
N PRO A 220 -9.43 22.68 10.82
CA PRO A 220 -9.83 24.05 11.12
C PRO A 220 -11.24 24.37 10.66
N GLU A 221 -11.94 25.21 11.41
CA GLU A 221 -13.17 25.84 10.96
C GLU A 221 -12.86 26.73 9.76
N TRP A 222 -13.63 26.53 8.69
CA TRP A 222 -13.53 27.31 7.47
C TRP A 222 -14.10 28.72 7.66
N PRO A 223 -13.46 29.79 7.12
CA PRO A 223 -12.33 29.77 6.20
C PRO A 223 -10.94 29.75 6.86
N VAL A 224 -10.00 29.15 6.13
CA VAL A 224 -8.55 29.35 6.32
C VAL A 224 -7.95 29.95 5.05
N ASP A 225 -6.72 30.45 5.11
CA ASP A 225 -5.98 30.97 3.96
C ASP A 225 -4.84 30.04 3.52
N GLN A 226 -4.18 30.42 2.43
CA GLN A 226 -3.05 29.67 1.86
C GLN A 226 -1.88 29.59 2.86
N ASP A 227 -1.63 30.65 3.61
CA ASP A 227 -0.52 30.71 4.56
C ASP A 227 -0.70 29.69 5.69
N PHE A 228 -1.93 29.53 6.20
CA PHE A 228 -2.26 28.49 7.16
C PHE A 228 -1.97 27.08 6.60
N VAL A 229 -2.43 26.79 5.38
CA VAL A 229 -2.23 25.46 4.76
C VAL A 229 -0.74 25.19 4.54
N SER A 230 -0.01 26.15 4.00
CA SER A 230 1.43 26.03 3.76
C SER A 230 2.22 25.92 5.07
N ALA A 231 1.82 26.60 6.15
CA ALA A 231 2.43 26.47 7.47
C ALA A 231 2.20 25.07 8.07
N ALA A 232 0.97 24.54 7.96
CA ALA A 232 0.66 23.18 8.43
C ALA A 232 1.49 22.13 7.68
N HIS A 233 1.54 22.23 6.35
CA HIS A 233 2.34 21.34 5.51
C HIS A 233 3.84 21.43 5.80
N HIS A 234 4.37 22.63 6.04
CA HIS A 234 5.76 22.82 6.50
C HIS A 234 6.03 22.17 7.84
N ALA A 235 5.04 22.11 8.73
CA ALA A 235 5.16 21.42 10.02
C ALA A 235 4.91 19.90 9.93
N GLY A 236 4.65 19.36 8.74
CA GLY A 236 4.33 17.94 8.55
C GLY A 236 2.88 17.56 8.93
N VAL A 237 2.02 18.54 9.24
CA VAL A 237 0.62 18.33 9.63
C VAL A 237 -0.29 18.44 8.42
N GLN A 238 -1.23 17.51 8.27
CA GLN A 238 -2.20 17.50 7.18
C GLN A 238 -3.43 18.35 7.52
N VAL A 239 -4.10 18.94 6.52
CA VAL A 239 -5.19 19.90 6.73
C VAL A 239 -6.53 19.37 6.21
N VAL A 240 -7.57 19.40 7.05
CA VAL A 240 -8.93 18.97 6.70
C VAL A 240 -9.99 19.95 7.24
N PRO A 241 -10.32 21.04 6.52
CA PRO A 241 -11.26 22.03 7.04
C PRO A 241 -12.69 21.49 7.15
N TRP A 242 -13.44 22.04 8.10
CA TRP A 242 -14.87 21.77 8.34
C TRP A 242 -15.65 23.09 8.54
N THR A 243 -16.95 23.16 8.34
CA THR A 243 -17.72 22.32 7.39
C THR A 243 -17.80 23.08 6.06
N VAL A 244 -17.30 22.48 4.98
CA VAL A 244 -17.18 23.17 3.68
C VAL A 244 -18.33 22.77 2.75
N ASP A 245 -19.44 23.48 2.82
CA ASP A 245 -20.72 23.03 2.23
C ASP A 245 -21.18 23.74 0.96
N ASP A 246 -20.51 24.80 0.54
CA ASP A 246 -20.82 25.46 -0.73
C ASP A 246 -19.77 25.15 -1.80
N ALA A 247 -20.23 25.21 -3.04
CA ALA A 247 -19.40 24.85 -4.18
C ALA A 247 -18.20 25.79 -4.38
N ALA A 248 -18.28 27.06 -4.01
CA ALA A 248 -17.17 28.00 -4.13
C ALA A 248 -16.10 27.71 -3.07
N SER A 249 -16.51 27.44 -1.83
CA SER A 249 -15.59 27.11 -0.75
C SER A 249 -14.91 25.76 -0.96
N VAL A 250 -15.61 24.73 -1.47
CA VAL A 250 -14.94 23.46 -1.85
C VAL A 250 -13.88 23.71 -2.93
N ARG A 251 -14.20 24.54 -3.94
CA ARG A 251 -13.21 24.89 -4.98
C ARG A 251 -12.03 25.66 -4.40
N SER A 252 -12.28 26.59 -3.48
CA SER A 252 -11.25 27.38 -2.81
C SER A 252 -10.34 26.50 -1.94
N ALA A 253 -10.92 25.69 -1.05
CA ALA A 253 -10.19 24.74 -0.22
C ALA A 253 -9.35 23.77 -1.07
N THR A 254 -9.97 23.19 -2.11
CA THR A 254 -9.25 22.34 -3.08
C THR A 254 -8.09 23.11 -3.70
N ALA A 255 -8.33 24.35 -4.17
CA ALA A 255 -7.32 25.20 -4.79
C ALA A 255 -6.18 25.59 -3.84
N MET A 256 -6.38 25.57 -2.52
CA MET A 256 -5.40 26.01 -1.51
C MET A 256 -4.51 24.93 -0.92
N GLY A 257 -4.75 23.65 -1.18
CA GLY A 257 -3.79 22.63 -0.74
C GLY A 257 -4.36 21.52 0.11
N VAL A 258 -5.59 21.67 0.62
CA VAL A 258 -6.05 20.86 1.74
C VAL A 258 -6.02 19.36 1.42
N ASP A 259 -5.69 18.55 2.42
CA ASP A 259 -5.52 17.10 2.27
C ASP A 259 -6.85 16.36 2.23
N ALA A 260 -7.85 16.88 2.94
CA ALA A 260 -9.22 16.39 2.92
C ALA A 260 -10.21 17.54 3.13
N ILE A 261 -11.51 17.27 2.96
CA ILE A 261 -12.59 18.22 3.24
C ILE A 261 -13.69 17.52 4.02
N ILE A 262 -14.13 18.08 5.15
CA ILE A 262 -15.35 17.67 5.86
C ILE A 262 -16.53 18.48 5.31
N THR A 263 -17.59 17.79 4.86
CA THR A 263 -18.78 18.41 4.28
C THR A 263 -20.05 17.60 4.53
N ASN A 264 -21.17 18.30 4.68
CA ASN A 264 -22.51 17.73 4.70
C ASN A 264 -22.94 17.19 3.32
N ASP A 265 -22.39 17.69 2.21
CA ASP A 265 -22.70 17.26 0.83
C ASP A 265 -21.47 16.66 0.10
N PRO A 266 -21.09 15.41 0.43
CA PRO A 266 -19.89 14.78 -0.12
C PRO A 266 -19.96 14.56 -1.65
N MET A 267 -21.16 14.46 -2.22
CA MET A 267 -21.34 14.32 -3.67
C MET A 267 -21.11 15.63 -4.40
N MET A 268 -21.61 16.75 -3.86
CA MET A 268 -21.29 18.08 -4.36
C MET A 268 -19.79 18.33 -4.24
N ALA A 269 -19.18 18.06 -3.09
CA ALA A 269 -17.76 18.27 -2.91
C ALA A 269 -16.93 17.47 -3.93
N ARG A 270 -17.23 16.17 -4.12
CA ARG A 270 -16.58 15.33 -5.15
C ARG A 270 -16.68 15.94 -6.55
N LYS A 271 -17.84 16.50 -6.90
CA LYS A 271 -18.05 17.15 -8.20
C LYS A 271 -17.21 18.41 -8.34
N GLN A 272 -17.07 19.22 -7.28
CA GLN A 272 -16.27 20.45 -7.32
C GLN A 272 -14.77 20.17 -7.25
N VAL A 273 -14.34 19.22 -6.43
CA VAL A 273 -12.96 18.72 -6.41
C VAL A 273 -12.58 18.29 -7.82
N ALA A 274 -13.38 17.48 -8.49
CA ALA A 274 -13.09 17.04 -9.86
C ALA A 274 -13.05 18.16 -10.92
N ARG A 275 -13.58 19.36 -10.63
CA ARG A 275 -13.53 20.53 -11.53
C ARG A 275 -12.25 21.34 -11.38
N VAL A 276 -11.65 21.33 -10.18
CA VAL A 276 -10.45 22.11 -9.85
C VAL A 276 -9.21 21.24 -9.84
N ALA A 277 -9.35 20.01 -9.34
CA ALA A 277 -8.30 19.01 -9.37
C ALA A 277 -7.79 18.80 -10.80
N PRO A 278 -6.47 18.76 -11.01
CA PRO A 278 -5.93 18.39 -12.30
C PRO A 278 -6.50 17.04 -12.73
N PRO A 279 -6.87 16.87 -14.01
CA PRO A 279 -7.21 15.55 -14.51
C PRO A 279 -6.03 14.60 -14.31
N LEU A 280 -6.31 13.30 -14.33
CA LEU A 280 -5.24 12.31 -14.41
C LEU A 280 -4.32 12.66 -15.59
N ASP A 281 -3.02 12.60 -15.36
CA ASP A 281 -2.06 12.81 -16.43
C ASP A 281 -2.35 11.83 -17.56
N ALA A 282 -2.34 12.36 -18.79
CA ALA A 282 -2.49 11.54 -19.98
C ALA A 282 -1.38 10.48 -19.96
N ILE A 283 -1.76 9.21 -20.04
CA ILE A 283 -0.77 8.14 -20.05
C ILE A 283 0.09 8.33 -21.31
N PRO A 284 1.42 8.51 -21.20
CA PRO A 284 2.30 8.73 -22.35
C PRO A 284 2.09 7.67 -23.43
N LYS A 285 2.20 8.06 -24.71
CA LYS A 285 2.02 7.13 -25.85
C LYS A 285 2.92 5.91 -25.67
N ALA A 286 2.35 4.74 -25.96
CA ALA A 286 3.09 3.50 -25.90
C ALA A 286 4.29 3.53 -26.88
N PRO A 287 5.46 2.98 -26.51
CA PRO A 287 6.59 2.87 -27.42
C PRO A 287 6.22 2.04 -28.66
N SER A 288 6.92 2.19 -29.79
CA SER A 288 6.75 1.27 -30.92
C SER A 288 7.31 -0.12 -30.59
N LEU A 289 6.82 -1.18 -31.24
CA LEU A 289 7.37 -2.54 -31.02
C LEU A 289 8.85 -2.59 -31.41
N LYS A 290 9.26 -1.84 -32.45
CA LYS A 290 10.66 -1.68 -32.86
C LYS A 290 11.49 -1.06 -31.74
N SER A 291 11.00 0.01 -31.09
CA SER A 291 11.75 0.67 -30.02
C SER A 291 11.83 -0.15 -28.73
N CYS A 292 10.94 -1.12 -28.54
CA CYS A 292 11.01 -2.11 -27.48
C CYS A 292 12.15 -3.12 -27.64
N ASN A 293 12.61 -3.39 -28.86
CA ASN A 293 13.67 -4.39 -29.06
C ASN A 293 14.96 -4.04 -28.30
N ALA A 294 15.28 -2.74 -28.19
CA ALA A 294 16.45 -2.25 -27.48
C ALA A 294 16.36 -2.35 -25.94
N THR A 295 15.16 -2.53 -25.38
CA THR A 295 14.97 -2.59 -23.92
C THR A 295 15.10 -3.99 -23.34
N PHE A 296 15.06 -5.03 -24.17
CA PHE A 296 15.18 -6.40 -23.69
C PHE A 296 16.61 -6.70 -23.27
N ALA A 297 16.75 -7.57 -22.27
CA ALA A 297 18.04 -8.09 -21.89
C ALA A 297 18.68 -8.87 -23.05
N ARG A 298 20.01 -9.01 -23.01
CA ARG A 298 20.73 -9.79 -24.03
C ARG A 298 20.29 -11.26 -24.06
N ASP A 299 19.95 -11.83 -22.90
CA ASP A 299 19.50 -13.23 -22.75
C ASP A 299 17.98 -13.36 -22.56
N THR A 300 17.21 -12.50 -23.22
CA THR A 300 15.75 -12.62 -23.19
C THR A 300 15.27 -13.89 -23.88
N ARG A 301 14.48 -14.70 -23.18
CA ARG A 301 13.85 -15.92 -23.74
C ARG A 301 12.36 -15.73 -23.97
N ARG A 302 11.77 -16.67 -24.72
CA ARG A 302 10.33 -16.75 -24.89
C ARG A 302 9.69 -17.18 -23.56
N PRO A 303 8.49 -16.68 -23.24
CA PRO A 303 7.82 -17.07 -22.02
C PRO A 303 7.38 -18.54 -22.08
N ALA A 304 7.44 -19.21 -20.93
CA ALA A 304 6.85 -20.52 -20.72
C ALA A 304 5.32 -20.38 -20.66
N LYS A 305 4.58 -21.21 -21.40
CA LYS A 305 3.12 -21.03 -21.59
C LYS A 305 2.30 -22.27 -21.23
N ALA A 306 1.73 -22.26 -20.03
CA ALA A 306 0.85 -23.29 -19.50
C ALA A 306 -0.65 -22.92 -19.63
N MET A 307 -1.10 -22.59 -20.84
CA MET A 307 -2.49 -22.20 -21.11
C MET A 307 -3.42 -23.41 -21.26
N LEU A 308 -4.70 -23.23 -20.92
CA LEU A 308 -5.76 -24.24 -21.06
C LEU A 308 -6.65 -23.91 -22.27
N LYS A 309 -7.03 -24.93 -23.06
CA LYS A 309 -7.81 -24.76 -24.31
C LYS A 309 -9.34 -24.86 -24.13
N ASN A 310 -9.86 -25.10 -22.92
CA ASN A 310 -11.27 -25.50 -22.71
C ASN A 310 -11.98 -24.70 -21.61
N LYS A 311 -13.23 -25.06 -21.28
CA LYS A 311 -14.07 -24.41 -20.26
C LYS A 311 -13.39 -24.17 -18.91
N PHE A 312 -12.38 -24.97 -18.54
CA PHE A 312 -11.61 -24.73 -17.32
C PHE A 312 -10.90 -23.38 -17.36
N ALA A 313 -10.34 -22.99 -18.51
CA ALA A 313 -9.66 -21.70 -18.65
C ALA A 313 -10.53 -20.53 -18.19
N ARG A 314 -11.84 -20.58 -18.43
CA ARG A 314 -12.77 -19.50 -18.08
C ARG A 314 -13.09 -19.38 -16.58
N ARG A 315 -12.69 -20.35 -15.75
CA ARG A 315 -13.04 -20.43 -14.31
C ARG A 315 -12.00 -19.81 -13.37
N GLY A 316 -11.12 -18.95 -13.87
CA GLY A 316 -10.10 -18.29 -13.05
C GLY A 316 -9.22 -17.34 -13.85
N PRO A 317 -8.27 -16.65 -13.21
CA PRO A 317 -7.42 -15.69 -13.89
C PRO A 317 -6.44 -16.36 -14.86
N ARG A 318 -5.94 -15.55 -15.80
CA ARG A 318 -4.65 -15.82 -16.44
C ARG A 318 -3.59 -15.01 -15.71
N VAL A 319 -2.51 -15.66 -15.30
CA VAL A 319 -1.41 -15.04 -14.57
C VAL A 319 -0.15 -15.00 -15.43
N PHE A 320 0.58 -13.90 -15.34
CA PHE A 320 1.86 -13.64 -15.97
C PHE A 320 2.87 -13.35 -14.86
N ALA A 321 3.68 -14.34 -14.49
CA ALA A 321 4.79 -14.15 -13.56
C ALA A 321 6.01 -13.66 -14.34
N MET A 322 6.44 -12.44 -14.08
CA MET A 322 7.47 -11.76 -14.86
C MET A 322 8.84 -11.99 -14.21
N GLN A 323 9.81 -12.51 -14.97
CA GLN A 323 11.21 -12.54 -14.56
C GLN A 323 11.89 -11.29 -15.08
N PHE A 324 11.82 -10.22 -14.29
CA PHE A 324 12.39 -8.93 -14.65
C PHE A 324 13.90 -8.96 -14.47
N LYS A 325 14.63 -8.63 -15.56
CA LYS A 325 16.05 -8.33 -15.45
C LYS A 325 16.25 -6.85 -15.20
N GLN A 326 16.87 -6.58 -14.07
CA GLN A 326 17.19 -5.26 -13.58
C GLN A 326 18.50 -4.76 -14.19
N GLU A 327 18.51 -3.54 -14.71
CA GLU A 327 19.68 -2.93 -15.36
C GLU A 327 19.66 -1.41 -15.17
N ALA A 328 20.80 -0.82 -14.78
CA ALA A 328 20.92 0.63 -14.54
C ALA A 328 20.54 1.49 -15.77
N ARG A 329 20.69 0.97 -16.99
CA ARG A 329 20.25 1.66 -18.22
C ARG A 329 18.74 1.89 -18.30
N HIS A 330 17.94 1.18 -17.48
CA HIS A 330 16.48 1.32 -17.42
C HIS A 330 16.01 2.37 -16.41
N ILE A 331 16.91 3.00 -15.68
CA ILE A 331 16.61 4.04 -14.69
C ILE A 331 17.40 5.32 -15.01
N LYS A 332 17.81 5.52 -16.26
CA LYS A 332 18.45 6.80 -16.65
C LYS A 332 17.46 7.97 -16.52
N SER A 333 16.19 7.70 -16.79
CA SER A 333 15.07 8.65 -16.73
C SER A 333 13.76 7.93 -16.42
N TYR A 334 12.75 8.67 -15.98
CA TYR A 334 11.37 8.16 -15.84
C TYR A 334 10.86 7.44 -17.10
N SER A 335 11.17 8.00 -18.28
CA SER A 335 10.75 7.41 -19.55
C SER A 335 11.44 6.08 -19.85
N SER A 336 12.69 5.88 -19.38
CA SER A 336 13.42 4.63 -19.60
C SER A 336 12.82 3.45 -18.82
N PHE A 337 12.44 3.66 -17.55
CA PHE A 337 11.84 2.61 -16.72
C PHE A 337 10.45 2.27 -17.20
N ARG A 338 9.61 3.30 -17.44
CA ARG A 338 8.30 3.14 -18.06
C ARG A 338 8.39 2.34 -19.35
N LYS A 339 9.30 2.72 -20.24
CA LYS A 339 9.47 2.05 -21.53
C LYS A 339 9.83 0.57 -21.33
N LYS A 340 10.72 0.25 -20.39
CA LYS A 340 11.09 -1.14 -20.08
C LYS A 340 9.87 -1.96 -19.65
N ILE A 341 9.12 -1.50 -18.64
CA ILE A 341 7.94 -2.19 -18.11
C ILE A 341 6.88 -2.36 -19.21
N GLU A 342 6.57 -1.28 -19.92
CA GLU A 342 5.56 -1.30 -20.98
C GLU A 342 5.97 -2.24 -22.14
N CYS A 343 7.24 -2.28 -22.50
CA CYS A 343 7.74 -3.18 -23.54
C CYS A 343 7.65 -4.66 -23.16
N MET A 344 7.88 -5.01 -21.88
CA MET A 344 7.65 -6.38 -21.39
C MET A 344 6.16 -6.75 -21.42
N ILE A 345 5.28 -5.83 -20.98
CA ILE A 345 3.83 -6.03 -21.04
C ILE A 345 3.38 -6.23 -22.50
N ARG A 346 3.83 -5.38 -23.42
CA ARG A 346 3.45 -5.49 -24.84
C ARG A 346 4.00 -6.74 -25.51
N LYS A 347 5.16 -7.24 -25.10
CA LYS A 347 5.77 -8.45 -25.69
C LYS A 347 5.17 -9.73 -25.13
N TRP A 348 4.93 -9.82 -23.82
CA TRP A 348 4.55 -11.09 -23.18
C TRP A 348 3.10 -11.12 -22.71
N VAL A 349 2.55 -9.99 -22.27
CA VAL A 349 1.18 -9.93 -21.72
C VAL A 349 0.16 -9.72 -22.82
N VAL A 350 0.24 -8.61 -23.56
CA VAL A 350 -0.78 -8.19 -24.55
C VAL A 350 -1.12 -9.30 -25.55
N PRO A 351 -0.15 -10.00 -26.19
CA PRO A 351 -0.46 -11.04 -27.18
C PRO A 351 -1.11 -12.29 -26.57
N HIS A 352 -1.00 -12.46 -25.26
CA HIS A 352 -1.45 -13.66 -24.55
C HIS A 352 -2.55 -13.36 -23.53
N LYS A 353 -3.13 -12.17 -23.52
CA LYS A 353 -4.25 -11.83 -22.65
C LYS A 353 -5.44 -12.76 -22.86
N ALA A 354 -6.07 -13.15 -21.77
CA ALA A 354 -7.39 -13.77 -21.81
C ALA A 354 -8.47 -12.69 -22.02
N LYS A 355 -9.48 -13.02 -22.84
CA LYS A 355 -10.69 -12.19 -23.03
C LYS A 355 -11.75 -12.58 -21.98
N GLY A 356 -12.50 -11.59 -21.48
CA GLY A 356 -13.66 -11.80 -20.60
C GLY A 356 -13.35 -12.35 -19.20
N ARG A 357 -12.09 -12.31 -18.74
CA ARG A 357 -11.70 -12.70 -17.38
C ARG A 357 -10.43 -11.96 -16.94
N PRO A 358 -10.15 -11.89 -15.63
CA PRO A 358 -8.99 -11.18 -15.11
C PRO A 358 -7.66 -11.70 -15.67
N ASN A 359 -6.77 -10.74 -15.97
CA ASN A 359 -5.36 -10.99 -16.28
C ASN A 359 -4.55 -10.35 -15.16
N VAL A 360 -3.72 -11.13 -14.46
CA VAL A 360 -2.87 -10.65 -13.36
C VAL A 360 -1.42 -10.74 -13.78
N VAL A 361 -0.72 -9.62 -13.78
CA VAL A 361 0.70 -9.53 -14.10
C VAL A 361 1.47 -9.32 -12.79
N ALA A 362 2.22 -10.33 -12.37
CA ALA A 362 2.99 -10.29 -11.13
C ALA A 362 4.46 -10.01 -11.46
N PHE A 363 4.96 -8.89 -10.96
CA PHE A 363 6.38 -8.58 -10.89
C PHE A 363 6.93 -9.00 -9.51
N ASN A 364 8.24 -8.89 -9.38
CA ASN A 364 9.01 -9.23 -8.19
C ASN A 364 8.93 -8.17 -7.09
N GLU A 365 9.44 -8.55 -5.91
CA GLU A 365 9.66 -7.63 -4.80
C GLU A 365 10.69 -6.57 -5.20
N ASP A 366 10.54 -5.36 -4.66
CA ASP A 366 11.47 -4.24 -4.85
C ASP A 366 11.71 -3.89 -6.32
N ILE A 367 10.73 -4.16 -7.18
CA ILE A 367 10.78 -3.76 -8.59
C ILE A 367 10.92 -2.24 -8.75
N GLY A 368 10.45 -1.48 -7.76
CA GLY A 368 10.66 -0.04 -7.65
C GLY A 368 12.04 0.38 -7.13
N LEU A 369 12.80 -0.47 -6.44
CA LEU A 369 13.98 -0.04 -5.66
C LEU A 369 15.04 0.66 -6.53
N MET A 370 15.22 0.18 -7.75
CA MET A 370 16.15 0.78 -8.70
C MET A 370 15.76 2.21 -9.11
N THR A 371 14.49 2.61 -9.00
CA THR A 371 14.03 3.93 -9.43
C THR A 371 14.59 5.06 -8.59
N LEU A 372 15.12 4.77 -7.39
CA LEU A 372 15.95 5.70 -6.61
C LEU A 372 17.13 6.26 -7.41
N GLY A 373 17.69 5.43 -8.30
CA GLY A 373 18.76 5.82 -9.20
C GLY A 373 18.25 6.53 -10.45
N THR A 374 17.05 7.13 -10.46
CA THR A 374 16.52 7.89 -11.61
C THR A 374 17.15 9.27 -11.73
N GLY A 375 17.36 9.71 -12.98
CA GLY A 375 17.66 11.11 -13.27
C GLY A 375 19.05 11.60 -12.83
N SER A 376 19.22 12.92 -12.73
CA SER A 376 20.46 13.57 -12.30
C SER A 376 20.85 13.21 -10.87
N ARG A 377 19.90 13.21 -9.92
CA ARG A 377 20.13 12.80 -8.52
C ARG A 377 20.63 11.36 -8.40
N GLY A 378 20.15 10.45 -9.24
CA GLY A 378 20.59 9.06 -9.29
C GLY A 378 21.89 8.81 -10.06
N ALA A 379 22.52 9.83 -10.66
CA ALA A 379 23.64 9.62 -11.60
C ALA A 379 24.87 8.99 -10.94
N ALA A 380 25.27 9.44 -9.76
CA ALA A 380 26.41 8.90 -9.01
C ALA A 380 26.16 7.43 -8.61
N ALA A 381 24.95 7.12 -8.14
CA ALA A 381 24.54 5.76 -7.82
C ALA A 381 24.60 4.83 -9.06
N ARG A 382 24.08 5.29 -10.21
CA ARG A 382 24.19 4.54 -11.47
C ARG A 382 25.64 4.35 -11.93
N ALA A 383 26.51 5.34 -11.74
CA ALA A 383 27.92 5.22 -12.06
C ALA A 383 28.59 4.14 -11.20
N ALA A 384 28.33 4.15 -9.88
CA ALA A 384 28.80 3.12 -8.96
C ALA A 384 28.29 1.72 -9.32
N PHE A 385 27.07 1.59 -9.86
CA PHE A 385 26.55 0.32 -10.36
C PHE A 385 27.16 -0.12 -11.69
N ALA A 386 27.53 0.83 -12.56
CA ALA A 386 28.03 0.55 -13.89
C ALA A 386 29.51 0.17 -13.90
N ASP A 387 30.30 0.80 -13.03
CA ASP A 387 31.73 0.50 -12.82
C ASP A 387 32.00 0.19 -11.35
N PRO A 388 31.84 -1.08 -10.93
CA PRO A 388 32.07 -1.43 -9.54
C PRO A 388 33.52 -1.21 -9.08
N ALA A 389 34.49 -1.14 -10.01
CA ALA A 389 35.89 -0.85 -9.68
C ALA A 389 36.10 0.63 -9.29
N SER A 390 35.17 1.52 -9.64
CA SER A 390 35.23 2.94 -9.27
C SER A 390 34.95 3.19 -7.78
N VAL A 391 34.42 2.21 -7.05
CA VAL A 391 34.12 2.29 -5.61
C VAL A 391 35.24 1.61 -4.82
N THR A 392 36.42 2.23 -4.80
CA THR A 392 37.64 1.66 -4.21
C THR A 392 37.50 1.36 -2.71
N ALA A 393 36.68 2.12 -1.99
CA ALA A 393 36.37 1.89 -0.57
C ALA A 393 35.68 0.54 -0.31
N CYS A 394 35.05 -0.06 -1.32
CA CYS A 394 34.43 -1.39 -1.22
C CYS A 394 35.33 -2.52 -1.76
N THR A 395 36.60 -2.24 -2.07
CA THR A 395 37.54 -3.28 -2.50
C THR A 395 37.78 -4.27 -1.35
N ASN A 396 37.55 -5.55 -1.60
CA ASN A 396 37.63 -6.62 -0.59
C ASN A 396 36.66 -6.46 0.60
N VAL A 397 35.63 -5.62 0.47
CA VAL A 397 34.55 -5.52 1.46
C VAL A 397 33.41 -6.43 1.01
N ALA A 398 32.83 -7.19 1.93
CA ALA A 398 31.71 -8.06 1.63
C ALA A 398 30.48 -7.26 1.13
N PRO A 399 29.69 -7.81 0.20
CA PRO A 399 28.40 -7.23 -0.15
C PRO A 399 27.50 -7.04 1.08
N PRO A 400 26.62 -6.02 1.12
CA PRO A 400 26.24 -5.15 0.00
C PRO A 400 26.92 -3.75 0.04
N CYS A 401 28.25 -3.69 0.29
CA CYS A 401 28.98 -2.42 0.41
C CYS A 401 28.72 -1.43 -0.74
N ARG A 402 28.77 -1.88 -2.00
CA ARG A 402 28.57 -0.99 -3.16
C ARG A 402 27.11 -0.55 -3.30
N ALA A 403 26.16 -1.42 -2.98
CA ALA A 403 24.76 -1.03 -2.94
C ALA A 403 24.47 0.00 -1.84
N ILE A 404 25.06 -0.17 -0.65
CA ILE A 404 24.98 0.82 0.45
C ILE A 404 25.65 2.13 0.04
N PHE A 405 26.82 2.08 -0.60
CA PHE A 405 27.49 3.26 -1.12
C PHE A 405 26.62 3.99 -2.15
N ALA A 406 26.00 3.28 -3.08
CA ALA A 406 25.10 3.89 -4.06
C ALA A 406 23.88 4.53 -3.39
N LEU A 407 23.31 3.89 -2.36
CA LEU A 407 22.22 4.48 -1.56
C LEU A 407 22.67 5.73 -0.79
N SER A 408 23.91 5.78 -0.31
CA SER A 408 24.45 6.98 0.33
C SER A 408 24.64 8.12 -0.67
N GLN A 409 25.03 7.81 -1.92
CA GLN A 409 25.08 8.81 -3.00
C GLN A 409 23.69 9.35 -3.36
N VAL A 410 22.68 8.47 -3.44
CA VAL A 410 21.27 8.89 -3.59
C VAL A 410 20.92 9.83 -2.43
N THR A 411 21.13 9.40 -1.19
CA THR A 411 20.83 10.19 0.01
C THR A 411 21.48 11.58 -0.02
N ALA A 412 22.76 11.67 -0.41
CA ALA A 412 23.48 12.94 -0.54
C ALA A 412 22.84 13.86 -1.59
N ALA A 413 22.36 13.30 -2.71
CA ALA A 413 21.70 14.05 -3.77
C ALA A 413 20.33 14.64 -3.38
N TYR A 414 19.74 14.19 -2.27
CA TYR A 414 18.50 14.71 -1.69
C TYR A 414 18.74 15.62 -0.47
N GLY A 415 19.94 16.18 -0.29
CA GLY A 415 20.29 17.01 0.87
C GLY A 415 19.30 18.15 1.18
N GLY A 416 18.81 18.85 0.14
CA GLY A 416 17.79 19.91 0.30
C GLY A 416 16.46 19.38 0.86
N PRO A 417 15.75 18.48 0.15
CA PRO A 417 14.57 17.78 0.66
C PRO A 417 14.75 17.16 2.05
N LEU A 418 15.91 16.56 2.32
CA LEU A 418 16.20 15.91 3.61
C LEU A 418 16.38 16.90 4.75
N ALA A 419 16.93 18.09 4.49
CA ALA A 419 17.03 19.13 5.50
C ALA A 419 15.62 19.59 5.92
N GLU A 420 14.71 19.74 4.95
CA GLU A 420 13.32 20.06 5.24
C GLU A 420 12.62 18.92 5.98
N TYR A 421 12.72 17.68 5.52
CA TYR A 421 12.10 16.58 6.26
C TYR A 421 12.69 16.42 7.67
N GLY A 422 13.95 16.81 7.90
CA GLY A 422 14.58 16.80 9.21
C GLY A 422 14.03 17.85 10.19
N SER A 423 13.35 18.90 9.70
CA SER A 423 12.61 19.83 10.56
C SER A 423 11.21 19.29 10.91
N ARG A 424 10.64 18.43 10.04
CA ARG A 424 9.30 17.85 10.19
C ARG A 424 9.29 16.57 11.02
N PHE A 425 10.28 15.71 10.80
CA PHE A 425 10.31 14.35 11.32
C PHE A 425 11.65 14.03 11.98
N THR A 426 11.60 13.23 13.04
CA THR A 426 12.81 12.61 13.59
C THR A 426 13.18 11.42 12.70
N MET A 427 14.26 11.56 11.92
CA MET A 427 14.76 10.50 11.04
C MET A 427 16.22 10.18 11.33
N SER A 428 16.57 8.90 11.28
CA SER A 428 17.95 8.45 11.40
C SER A 428 18.24 7.28 10.45
N GLY A 429 19.52 6.97 10.26
CA GLY A 429 19.94 5.83 9.46
C GLY A 429 19.80 6.02 7.95
N LEU A 430 19.82 4.89 7.22
CA LEU A 430 19.83 4.85 5.76
C LEU A 430 18.43 4.99 5.15
N SER A 431 17.37 4.72 5.91
CA SER A 431 15.98 4.83 5.47
C SER A 431 15.59 6.24 5.01
N ARG A 432 16.25 7.28 5.55
CA ARG A 432 16.02 8.67 5.15
C ARG A 432 16.21 8.89 3.63
N GLY A 433 17.10 8.14 2.97
CA GLY A 433 17.30 8.23 1.53
C GLY A 433 16.00 7.97 0.75
N PHE A 434 15.17 7.03 1.22
CA PHE A 434 13.85 6.75 0.64
C PHE A 434 12.85 7.88 0.90
N VAL A 435 12.89 8.49 2.09
CA VAL A 435 12.06 9.67 2.41
C VAL A 435 12.39 10.84 1.47
N GLY A 436 13.68 11.14 1.30
CA GLY A 436 14.14 12.16 0.37
C GLY A 436 13.70 11.91 -1.08
N ALA A 437 13.67 10.63 -1.50
CA ALA A 437 13.35 10.21 -2.86
C ALA A 437 11.84 10.02 -3.14
N THR A 438 10.94 10.43 -2.23
CA THR A 438 9.49 10.19 -2.33
C THR A 438 8.88 10.57 -3.69
N ASP A 439 9.17 11.77 -4.21
CA ASP A 439 8.65 12.22 -5.51
C ASP A 439 9.15 11.32 -6.66
N THR A 440 10.43 10.96 -6.61
CA THR A 440 11.09 10.14 -7.62
C THR A 440 10.52 8.73 -7.65
N ASP A 441 10.25 8.11 -6.50
CA ASP A 441 9.67 6.77 -6.45
C ASP A 441 8.19 6.77 -6.86
N ALA A 442 7.40 7.71 -6.35
CA ALA A 442 5.98 7.82 -6.72
C ALA A 442 5.80 7.97 -8.25
N ARG A 443 6.66 8.74 -8.92
CA ARG A 443 6.63 8.86 -10.39
C ARG A 443 7.29 7.70 -11.10
N GLY A 444 8.42 7.24 -10.57
CA GLY A 444 9.30 6.24 -11.14
C GLY A 444 8.61 4.90 -11.32
N TRP A 445 7.84 4.47 -10.33
CA TRP A 445 7.23 3.14 -10.35
C TRP A 445 5.72 3.14 -10.04
N MET A 446 5.25 3.83 -8.98
CA MET A 446 3.83 3.80 -8.59
C MET A 446 2.93 4.27 -9.73
N GLN A 447 3.25 5.43 -10.31
CA GLN A 447 2.53 5.99 -11.46
C GLN A 447 2.64 5.08 -12.70
N VAL A 448 3.80 4.47 -12.94
CA VAL A 448 4.00 3.54 -14.07
C VAL A 448 3.07 2.34 -13.92
N PHE A 449 3.01 1.71 -12.76
CA PHE A 449 2.18 0.53 -12.53
C PHE A 449 0.69 0.87 -12.58
N SER A 450 0.27 1.97 -11.96
CA SER A 450 -1.09 2.50 -12.08
C SER A 450 -1.51 2.69 -13.54
N ASP A 451 -0.65 3.32 -14.34
CA ASP A 451 -0.89 3.57 -15.76
C ASP A 451 -0.96 2.30 -16.59
N MET A 452 -0.05 1.35 -16.36
CA MET A 452 -0.03 0.07 -17.09
C MET A 452 -1.29 -0.74 -16.82
N ALA A 453 -1.77 -0.76 -15.57
CA ALA A 453 -3.01 -1.42 -15.19
C ALA A 453 -4.21 -0.87 -15.98
N ARG A 454 -4.36 0.46 -16.03
CA ARG A 454 -5.44 1.15 -16.73
C ARG A 454 -5.33 1.02 -18.24
N ARG A 455 -4.15 1.34 -18.82
CA ARG A 455 -3.89 1.29 -20.28
C ARG A 455 -4.22 -0.09 -20.86
N TYR A 456 -3.77 -1.14 -20.18
CA TYR A 456 -3.91 -2.49 -20.69
C TYR A 456 -5.08 -3.24 -20.10
N GLY A 457 -5.89 -2.68 -19.20
CA GLY A 457 -7.02 -3.38 -18.59
C GLY A 457 -6.59 -4.69 -17.92
N ILE A 458 -5.58 -4.61 -17.05
CA ILE A 458 -4.98 -5.73 -16.30
C ILE A 458 -4.93 -5.39 -14.81
N TYR A 459 -4.78 -6.44 -13.99
CA TYR A 459 -4.27 -6.27 -12.64
C TYR A 459 -2.75 -6.41 -12.68
N ILE A 460 -2.03 -5.57 -11.96
CA ILE A 460 -0.57 -5.62 -11.87
C ILE A 460 -0.15 -5.61 -10.40
N VAL A 461 0.82 -6.45 -10.06
CA VAL A 461 1.37 -6.61 -8.70
C VAL A 461 2.86 -6.33 -8.73
N GLY A 462 3.36 -5.64 -7.72
CA GLY A 462 4.78 -5.45 -7.42
C GLY A 462 4.94 -4.75 -6.08
N SER A 463 6.14 -4.77 -5.51
CA SER A 463 6.46 -4.06 -4.26
C SER A 463 7.59 -3.06 -4.43
N ASN A 464 7.70 -2.16 -3.44
CA ASN A 464 8.84 -1.28 -3.27
C ASN A 464 9.01 -0.90 -1.79
N THR A 465 10.21 -0.46 -1.46
CA THR A 465 10.56 0.21 -0.20
C THR A 465 10.34 1.71 -0.33
N GLN A 466 9.34 2.27 0.37
CA GLN A 466 8.98 3.70 0.27
C GLN A 466 8.18 4.20 1.49
N PRO A 467 8.13 5.52 1.74
CA PRO A 467 7.23 6.09 2.75
C PRO A 467 5.79 6.20 2.23
N ARG A 468 4.86 6.51 3.13
CA ARG A 468 3.54 7.05 2.76
C ARG A 468 3.71 8.47 2.23
N PHE A 469 2.83 8.87 1.33
CA PHE A 469 2.93 10.17 0.68
C PHE A 469 1.58 10.79 0.35
N ARG A 470 1.56 12.12 0.27
CA ARG A 470 0.48 12.93 -0.31
C ARG A 470 0.93 13.57 -1.62
N GLU A 471 -0.03 14.08 -2.39
CA GLU A 471 0.25 14.81 -3.63
C GLU A 471 -0.05 16.30 -3.42
N SER A 472 0.97 17.14 -3.57
CA SER A 472 0.92 18.58 -3.34
C SER A 472 1.06 19.35 -4.64
N GLN A 473 0.34 20.47 -4.77
CA GLN A 473 0.52 21.48 -5.82
C GLN A 473 0.97 22.82 -5.25
N ASP A 474 1.33 22.91 -3.96
CA ASP A 474 2.01 24.05 -3.32
C ASP A 474 3.29 24.40 -4.10
N PRO A 475 3.53 25.67 -4.55
CA PRO A 475 4.70 25.99 -5.34
C PRO A 475 5.97 25.92 -4.50
N ALA A 476 5.88 26.19 -3.19
CA ALA A 476 7.00 26.07 -2.27
C ALA A 476 7.39 24.60 -2.14
N GLU A 477 6.42 23.70 -1.95
CA GLU A 477 6.70 22.27 -1.91
C GLU A 477 7.16 21.74 -3.28
N ILE A 478 6.57 22.20 -4.39
CA ILE A 478 7.07 21.86 -5.73
C ILE A 478 8.50 22.33 -5.89
N ALA A 479 8.83 23.57 -5.54
CA ALA A 479 10.18 24.12 -5.69
C ALA A 479 11.20 23.31 -4.88
N LEU A 480 10.81 22.88 -3.68
CA LEU A 480 11.67 22.18 -2.73
C LEU A 480 11.84 20.69 -3.05
N PHE A 481 10.74 19.98 -3.28
CA PHE A 481 10.71 18.52 -3.34
C PHE A 481 10.77 17.95 -4.75
N ARG A 482 10.51 18.75 -5.79
CA ARG A 482 10.53 18.23 -7.18
C ARG A 482 11.86 17.57 -7.51
N ASP A 483 11.78 16.59 -8.40
CA ASP A 483 12.96 16.14 -9.13
C ASP A 483 13.46 17.25 -10.07
N PRO A 484 14.75 17.64 -10.03
CA PRO A 484 15.31 18.68 -10.89
C PRO A 484 15.22 18.33 -12.40
N ASP A 485 15.10 17.05 -12.75
CA ASP A 485 14.91 16.62 -14.14
C ASP A 485 13.48 16.85 -14.65
N LEU A 486 12.58 17.30 -13.77
CA LEU A 486 11.21 17.68 -14.07
C LEU A 486 11.01 19.16 -13.71
N PRO A 487 11.53 20.11 -14.52
CA PRO A 487 11.61 21.52 -14.13
C PRO A 487 10.26 22.27 -14.09
N THR A 488 9.14 21.65 -14.45
CA THR A 488 7.79 22.28 -14.38
C THR A 488 6.69 21.26 -14.07
N PRO A 489 6.78 20.48 -12.97
CA PRO A 489 5.74 19.51 -12.67
C PRO A 489 4.52 20.24 -12.08
N LYS A 490 3.31 19.75 -12.39
CA LYS A 490 2.04 20.34 -11.90
C LYS A 490 1.75 20.06 -10.42
N SER A 491 2.47 19.10 -9.86
CA SER A 491 2.35 18.61 -8.49
C SER A 491 3.65 17.91 -8.11
N VAL A 492 3.87 17.65 -6.83
CA VAL A 492 4.96 16.89 -6.24
C VAL A 492 4.40 15.87 -5.24
N TYR A 493 5.07 14.74 -5.02
CA TYR A 493 4.71 13.81 -3.95
C TYR A 493 5.61 14.02 -2.73
N VAL A 494 4.98 14.25 -1.57
CA VAL A 494 5.64 14.62 -0.31
C VAL A 494 5.38 13.52 0.72
N ALA A 495 6.43 13.09 1.42
CA ALA A 495 6.30 12.09 2.48
C ALA A 495 5.42 12.64 3.61
N THR A 496 4.54 11.80 4.15
CA THR A 496 3.66 12.17 5.27
C THR A 496 4.20 11.73 6.63
N GLY A 497 5.35 11.05 6.66
CA GLY A 497 5.96 10.56 7.89
C GLY A 497 7.34 9.95 7.62
N PRO A 498 8.12 9.65 8.69
CA PRO A 498 9.46 9.10 8.58
C PRO A 498 9.47 7.59 8.28
N GLU A 499 8.35 6.89 8.42
CA GLU A 499 8.28 5.45 8.27
C GLU A 499 8.46 5.03 6.81
N VAL A 500 9.34 4.06 6.57
CA VAL A 500 9.60 3.50 5.25
C VAL A 500 9.26 2.03 5.28
N TYR A 501 8.31 1.62 4.44
CA TYR A 501 7.81 0.24 4.39
C TYR A 501 8.24 -0.43 3.09
N ASN A 502 8.60 -1.71 3.16
CA ASN A 502 8.53 -2.58 1.99
C ASN A 502 7.07 -3.02 1.83
N GLU A 503 6.40 -2.52 0.81
CA GLU A 503 4.97 -2.68 0.61
C GLU A 503 4.65 -3.22 -0.78
N ALA A 504 3.90 -4.33 -0.82
CA ALA A 504 3.35 -4.88 -2.04
C ALA A 504 2.03 -4.20 -2.37
N PHE A 505 1.84 -3.85 -3.64
CA PHE A 505 0.63 -3.20 -4.15
C PHE A 505 0.03 -4.02 -5.29
N MET A 506 -1.29 -4.00 -5.38
CA MET A 506 -2.03 -4.50 -6.53
C MET A 506 -2.88 -3.38 -7.13
N TRP A 507 -2.56 -2.99 -8.35
CA TRP A 507 -3.37 -2.04 -9.11
C TRP A 507 -4.41 -2.77 -9.95
N GLY A 508 -5.62 -2.22 -9.96
CA GLY A 508 -6.72 -2.65 -10.81
C GLY A 508 -6.83 -1.85 -12.10
N PRO A 509 -7.60 -2.35 -13.08
CA PRO A 509 -7.78 -1.70 -14.38
C PRO A 509 -8.65 -0.44 -14.34
N LYS A 510 -9.35 -0.19 -13.21
CA LYS A 510 -10.28 0.92 -13.02
C LYS A 510 -9.91 1.66 -11.74
N LEU A 511 -10.21 2.95 -11.71
CA LEU A 511 -10.17 3.73 -10.48
C LEU A 511 -11.17 3.15 -9.47
N VAL A 512 -10.75 3.04 -8.22
CA VAL A 512 -11.60 2.65 -7.08
C VAL A 512 -11.95 3.84 -6.20
N THR A 513 -11.19 4.93 -6.31
CA THR A 513 -11.45 6.23 -5.71
C THR A 513 -11.17 7.35 -6.72
N ARG A 514 -11.78 8.51 -6.55
CA ARG A 514 -11.50 9.70 -7.37
C ARG A 514 -10.62 10.72 -6.65
N GLU A 515 -10.46 10.53 -5.36
CA GLU A 515 -9.78 11.38 -4.41
C GLU A 515 -8.35 10.89 -4.10
N GLY A 516 -7.53 11.73 -3.45
CA GLY A 516 -6.18 11.38 -3.01
C GLY A 516 -5.12 11.31 -4.13
N PRO A 517 -3.89 10.85 -3.81
CA PRO A 517 -2.77 10.81 -4.75
C PRO A 517 -3.06 9.94 -5.97
N ARG A 518 -2.77 10.47 -7.18
CA ARG A 518 -3.13 9.82 -8.45
C ARG A 518 -2.66 8.36 -8.60
N PRO A 519 -1.42 7.96 -8.22
CA PRO A 519 -0.96 6.58 -8.34
C PRO A 519 -1.72 5.59 -7.46
N LEU A 520 -2.39 6.06 -6.40
CA LEU A 520 -3.11 5.23 -5.43
C LEU A 520 -4.58 5.00 -5.84
N ARG A 521 -5.13 5.80 -6.76
CA ARG A 521 -6.57 5.80 -7.08
C ARG A 521 -7.13 4.50 -7.66
N ASN A 522 -6.27 3.61 -8.15
CA ASN A 522 -6.64 2.27 -8.63
C ASN A 522 -5.92 1.15 -7.89
N VAL A 523 -5.31 1.41 -6.72
CA VAL A 523 -4.83 0.34 -5.85
C VAL A 523 -6.04 -0.38 -5.25
N VAL A 524 -6.11 -1.69 -5.44
CA VAL A 524 -7.22 -2.54 -4.97
C VAL A 524 -6.86 -3.37 -3.75
N ALA A 525 -5.57 -3.54 -3.48
CA ALA A 525 -5.03 -4.24 -2.33
C ALA A 525 -3.57 -3.83 -2.10
N ARG A 526 -3.13 -3.93 -0.84
CA ARG A 526 -1.77 -3.66 -0.40
C ARG A 526 -1.37 -4.59 0.75
N ASN A 527 -0.08 -4.78 0.97
CA ASN A 527 0.48 -5.58 2.06
C ASN A 527 1.82 -5.00 2.51
N LEU A 528 1.93 -4.60 3.77
CA LEU A 528 3.16 -4.22 4.44
C LEU A 528 3.93 -5.47 4.84
N LYS A 529 5.22 -5.54 4.48
CA LYS A 529 6.05 -6.71 4.76
C LYS A 529 6.25 -6.92 6.25
N VAL A 530 6.04 -8.17 6.68
CA VAL A 530 6.30 -8.62 8.05
C VAL A 530 6.56 -10.13 8.06
N PRO A 531 7.62 -10.62 8.74
CA PRO A 531 8.69 -9.83 9.34
C PRO A 531 9.66 -9.28 8.27
N LEU A 532 10.48 -8.33 8.70
CA LEU A 532 11.59 -7.82 7.90
C LEU A 532 12.80 -8.77 7.96
N THR A 533 13.62 -8.75 6.91
CA THR A 533 14.95 -9.38 6.89
C THR A 533 15.95 -8.61 7.74
N SER A 534 17.10 -9.23 8.05
CA SER A 534 18.18 -8.55 8.77
C SER A 534 18.72 -7.33 8.02
N ILE A 535 18.77 -7.39 6.68
CA ILE A 535 19.19 -6.26 5.84
C ILE A 535 18.19 -5.11 5.97
N GLU A 536 16.90 -5.39 5.90
CA GLU A 536 15.84 -4.36 6.04
C GLU A 536 15.81 -3.73 7.43
N VAL A 537 16.03 -4.51 8.49
CA VAL A 537 16.20 -3.98 9.85
C VAL A 537 17.43 -3.09 9.92
N GLY A 538 18.56 -3.50 9.34
CA GLY A 538 19.79 -2.70 9.29
C GLY A 538 19.66 -1.41 8.48
N LEU A 539 18.79 -1.38 7.48
CA LEU A 539 18.44 -0.16 6.73
C LEU A 539 17.52 0.79 7.51
N GLY A 540 16.89 0.32 8.59
CA GLY A 540 15.94 1.09 9.38
C GLY A 540 14.53 1.12 8.79
N LEU A 541 14.11 0.05 8.09
CA LEU A 541 12.73 -0.05 7.57
C LEU A 541 11.73 -0.34 8.69
N THR A 542 10.51 0.16 8.51
CA THR A 542 9.38 -0.08 9.41
C THR A 542 8.69 -1.39 9.05
N ALA A 543 8.53 -2.28 10.03
CA ALA A 543 7.84 -3.55 9.84
C ALA A 543 6.33 -3.34 9.77
N GLY A 544 5.65 -4.17 8.98
CA GLY A 544 4.19 -4.29 9.04
C GLY A 544 3.70 -4.83 10.39
N PRO A 545 2.39 -4.70 10.68
CA PRO A 545 1.79 -5.13 11.93
C PRO A 545 1.93 -6.64 12.16
N LYS A 546 2.37 -7.03 13.36
CA LYS A 546 2.68 -8.44 13.71
C LYS A 546 1.50 -9.18 14.34
N SER A 547 0.55 -8.49 14.94
CA SER A 547 -0.59 -9.09 15.63
C SER A 547 -1.83 -8.20 15.53
N GLY A 548 -2.95 -8.67 16.08
CA GLY A 548 -4.18 -7.87 16.16
C GLY A 548 -4.91 -7.70 14.83
N SER A 549 -5.84 -6.73 14.82
CA SER A 549 -6.70 -6.41 13.69
C SER A 549 -5.92 -5.89 12.49
N ASP A 550 -4.89 -5.09 12.72
CA ASP A 550 -4.02 -4.56 11.67
C ASP A 550 -3.25 -5.67 10.95
N ALA A 551 -2.70 -6.65 11.67
CA ALA A 551 -2.08 -7.82 11.03
C ALA A 551 -3.09 -8.61 10.19
N ILE A 552 -4.31 -8.80 10.69
CA ILE A 552 -5.37 -9.50 9.95
C ILE A 552 -5.78 -8.72 8.70
N ALA A 553 -5.88 -7.40 8.77
CA ALA A 553 -6.22 -6.57 7.62
C ALA A 553 -5.10 -6.52 6.59
N ASN A 554 -3.85 -6.42 7.05
CA ASN A 554 -2.67 -6.46 6.21
C ASN A 554 -2.61 -7.76 5.38
N LEU A 555 -2.98 -8.90 5.96
CA LEU A 555 -2.99 -10.21 5.30
C LEU A 555 -4.33 -10.59 4.62
N ARG A 556 -5.32 -9.68 4.62
CA ARG A 556 -6.65 -9.97 4.09
C ARG A 556 -6.59 -10.20 2.58
N PRO A 557 -7.07 -11.35 2.06
CA PRO A 557 -6.95 -11.62 0.64
C PRO A 557 -7.91 -10.78 -0.20
N TYR A 558 -7.41 -10.27 -1.32
CA TYR A 558 -8.22 -9.61 -2.33
C TYR A 558 -9.02 -10.63 -3.14
N ARG A 559 -10.34 -10.43 -3.23
CA ARG A 559 -11.23 -11.26 -4.06
C ARG A 559 -11.20 -10.76 -5.50
N LEU A 560 -10.57 -11.53 -6.37
CA LEU A 560 -10.42 -11.13 -7.77
C LEU A 560 -11.77 -11.24 -8.51
N PRO A 561 -12.32 -10.12 -9.03
CA PRO A 561 -13.68 -10.09 -9.59
C PRO A 561 -13.94 -11.14 -10.67
N GLY A 562 -15.12 -11.75 -10.64
CA GLY A 562 -15.53 -12.77 -11.62
C GLY A 562 -14.82 -14.13 -11.46
N THR A 563 -14.09 -14.35 -10.37
CA THR A 563 -13.39 -15.62 -10.10
C THR A 563 -13.55 -16.04 -8.63
N LYS A 564 -13.16 -17.28 -8.30
CA LYS A 564 -13.02 -17.73 -6.91
C LYS A 564 -11.61 -17.49 -6.35
N ALA A 565 -10.76 -16.76 -7.06
CA ALA A 565 -9.39 -16.47 -6.62
C ALA A 565 -9.43 -15.46 -5.47
N ARG A 566 -8.73 -15.81 -4.39
CA ARG A 566 -8.46 -14.99 -3.22
C ARG A 566 -6.95 -14.81 -3.16
N VAL A 567 -6.51 -13.64 -3.62
CA VAL A 567 -5.11 -13.27 -3.80
C VAL A 567 -4.56 -12.79 -2.46
N GLY A 568 -3.54 -13.48 -1.95
CA GLY A 568 -2.75 -13.02 -0.81
C GLY A 568 -1.31 -12.74 -1.26
N PHE A 569 -0.66 -11.79 -0.61
CA PHE A 569 0.74 -11.42 -0.87
C PHE A 569 1.62 -12.08 0.17
N ALA A 570 2.82 -12.52 -0.24
CA ALA A 570 3.84 -13.04 0.64
C ALA A 570 5.19 -12.56 0.09
N THR A 571 5.63 -11.39 0.54
CA THR A 571 6.81 -10.71 0.01
C THR A 571 8.07 -11.23 0.70
N SER A 572 8.87 -11.98 -0.06
CA SER A 572 10.12 -12.71 0.26
C SER A 572 10.29 -13.38 1.63
N LEU A 573 11.44 -14.04 1.81
CA LEU A 573 11.85 -14.76 3.01
C LEU A 573 12.11 -13.72 4.13
N PRO A 574 11.16 -13.49 5.05
CA PRO A 574 10.76 -14.49 6.04
C PRO A 574 9.26 -14.80 6.06
N ALA A 575 8.46 -14.25 5.14
CA ALA A 575 7.02 -14.52 5.04
C ALA A 575 6.69 -16.02 4.85
N PHE A 576 7.65 -16.81 4.36
CA PHE A 576 7.53 -18.25 4.14
C PHE A 576 7.94 -19.13 5.32
N GLN A 577 8.11 -18.55 6.51
CA GLN A 577 8.28 -19.34 7.72
C GLN A 577 6.91 -19.89 8.16
N PHE A 578 6.83 -21.22 8.29
CA PHE A 578 5.60 -21.91 8.72
C PHE A 578 5.55 -22.13 10.23
N GLY A 579 6.66 -21.91 10.94
CA GLY A 579 6.83 -22.19 12.37
C GLY A 579 7.10 -23.67 12.72
N TYR A 580 7.32 -24.52 11.72
CA TYR A 580 7.64 -25.95 11.88
C TYR A 580 8.32 -26.52 10.63
N ASP A 581 8.94 -27.69 10.78
CA ASP A 581 9.55 -28.45 9.68
C ASP A 581 8.52 -29.19 8.83
N LEU A 582 8.72 -29.25 7.51
CA LEU A 582 7.79 -29.92 6.59
C LEU A 582 7.59 -31.40 6.95
N GLY A 583 6.38 -31.72 7.40
CA GLY A 583 5.98 -33.06 7.82
C GLY A 583 6.40 -33.46 9.23
N GLY A 584 6.93 -32.52 10.01
CA GLY A 584 6.91 -32.59 11.46
C GLY A 584 5.49 -32.31 12.01
N ARG A 585 5.34 -32.34 13.33
CA ARG A 585 4.10 -31.92 13.99
C ARG A 585 3.89 -30.44 13.68
N ILE A 586 2.66 -30.07 13.32
CA ILE A 586 2.30 -28.66 13.17
C ILE A 586 2.34 -28.04 14.58
N SER A 587 3.48 -27.44 14.89
CA SER A 587 3.76 -26.67 16.11
C SER A 587 3.80 -25.18 15.77
N GLY A 588 3.63 -24.33 16.77
CA GLY A 588 3.54 -22.87 16.61
C GLY A 588 2.15 -22.32 16.94
N GLY A 589 2.08 -21.03 17.29
CA GLY A 589 0.88 -20.35 17.79
C GLY A 589 -0.38 -20.49 16.91
N LYS A 590 -1.53 -20.08 17.46
CA LYS A 590 -2.79 -20.00 16.69
C LYS A 590 -2.55 -19.17 15.42
N PRO A 591 -3.07 -19.57 14.24
CA PRO A 591 -2.94 -18.74 13.04
C PRO A 591 -3.35 -17.30 13.32
N CYS A 592 -2.57 -16.34 12.81
CA CYS A 592 -2.78 -14.90 12.98
C CYS A 592 -2.55 -14.33 14.39
N ALA A 593 -2.11 -15.13 15.37
CA ALA A 593 -1.76 -14.61 16.69
C ALA A 593 -0.49 -13.73 16.63
N ASP A 594 0.52 -14.23 15.92
CA ASP A 594 1.72 -13.49 15.54
C ASP A 594 2.07 -13.87 14.10
N VAL A 595 1.84 -12.95 13.17
CA VAL A 595 2.09 -13.17 11.74
C VAL A 595 3.58 -13.11 11.41
N SER A 596 4.45 -12.62 12.29
CA SER A 596 5.89 -12.75 12.09
C SER A 596 6.36 -14.21 12.17
N VAL A 597 5.60 -15.07 12.86
CA VAL A 597 5.90 -16.52 12.99
C VAL A 597 4.94 -17.38 12.16
N THR A 598 3.68 -16.97 12.02
CA THR A 598 2.60 -17.79 11.44
C THR A 598 2.07 -17.27 10.10
N TYR A 599 2.81 -16.41 9.40
CA TYR A 599 2.38 -15.67 8.20
C TYR A 599 1.59 -16.54 7.19
N MET A 600 2.19 -17.61 6.66
CA MET A 600 1.54 -18.50 5.68
C MET A 600 0.30 -19.20 6.25
N ARG A 601 0.32 -19.57 7.53
CA ARG A 601 -0.83 -20.18 8.19
C ARG A 601 -1.96 -19.16 8.35
N CYS A 602 -1.63 -17.91 8.65
CA CYS A 602 -2.60 -16.83 8.74
C CYS A 602 -3.24 -16.53 7.37
N LEU A 603 -2.45 -16.36 6.30
CA LEU A 603 -2.98 -16.23 4.95
C LEU A 603 -3.96 -17.37 4.60
N SER A 604 -3.57 -18.62 4.88
CA SER A 604 -4.43 -19.77 4.64
C SER A 604 -5.70 -19.76 5.50
N HIS A 605 -5.60 -19.30 6.76
CA HIS A 605 -6.73 -19.18 7.68
C HIS A 605 -7.74 -18.12 7.20
N LEU A 606 -7.25 -16.99 6.70
CA LEU A 606 -8.05 -15.92 6.08
C LEU A 606 -8.62 -16.31 4.71
N GLY A 607 -8.29 -17.50 4.21
CA GLY A 607 -8.88 -18.12 3.03
C GLY A 607 -8.20 -17.76 1.71
N THR A 608 -6.95 -17.27 1.75
CA THR A 608 -6.09 -17.14 0.57
C THR A 608 -5.99 -18.49 -0.14
N ASN A 609 -6.14 -18.48 -1.47
CA ASN A 609 -6.00 -19.68 -2.30
C ASN A 609 -5.08 -19.48 -3.51
N LEU A 610 -4.69 -18.24 -3.81
CA LEU A 610 -3.68 -17.87 -4.78
C LEU A 610 -2.67 -16.96 -4.08
N VAL A 611 -1.46 -17.46 -3.85
CA VAL A 611 -0.38 -16.67 -3.25
C VAL A 611 0.42 -16.00 -4.37
N MET A 612 0.64 -14.70 -4.22
CA MET A 612 1.63 -13.93 -4.97
C MET A 612 2.87 -13.83 -4.09
N GLN A 613 3.89 -14.61 -4.44
CA GLN A 613 5.19 -14.61 -3.82
C GLN A 613 6.12 -13.76 -4.70
N ASP A 614 6.04 -12.45 -4.57
CA ASP A 614 6.98 -11.58 -5.26
C ASP A 614 8.36 -11.70 -4.60
N GLU A 615 9.38 -12.06 -5.41
CA GLU A 615 10.69 -12.48 -4.89
C GLU A 615 11.83 -11.62 -5.41
N ALA A 616 12.57 -11.04 -4.47
CA ALA A 616 13.90 -10.48 -4.68
C ALA A 616 14.86 -11.33 -3.86
N ASN A 617 15.60 -12.21 -4.52
CA ASN A 617 16.60 -13.04 -3.87
C ASN A 617 17.97 -12.33 -3.85
N PRO A 618 18.41 -11.68 -2.75
CA PRO A 618 19.74 -11.12 -2.65
C PRO A 618 20.78 -12.24 -2.47
N GLY A 619 21.37 -12.70 -3.58
CA GLY A 619 22.38 -13.74 -3.59
C GLY A 619 22.51 -14.48 -4.91
N GLU A 620 23.64 -15.16 -5.08
CA GLU A 620 23.90 -16.05 -6.21
C GLU A 620 23.01 -17.30 -6.13
N TRP A 621 22.24 -17.65 -7.17
CA TRP A 621 21.33 -18.79 -7.10
C TRP A 621 21.95 -20.12 -6.67
N ALA A 622 23.21 -20.37 -7.05
CA ALA A 622 23.90 -21.64 -6.85
C ALA A 622 25.06 -21.52 -5.84
N THR A 623 24.81 -20.94 -4.67
CA THR A 623 25.81 -20.75 -3.60
C THR A 623 25.37 -21.41 -2.28
N PRO A 624 26.30 -21.80 -1.38
CA PRO A 624 25.96 -22.02 0.01
C PRO A 624 25.67 -20.68 0.70
N ALA A 625 24.41 -20.45 1.08
CA ALA A 625 23.99 -19.31 1.90
C ALA A 625 24.12 -19.70 3.37
N GLY A 626 25.24 -19.35 4.01
CA GLY A 626 25.58 -19.86 5.34
C GLY A 626 25.74 -21.38 5.31
N THR A 627 24.90 -22.11 6.03
CA THR A 627 24.91 -23.59 6.09
C THR A 627 23.98 -24.26 5.06
N TYR A 628 23.30 -23.50 4.19
CA TYR A 628 22.21 -24.00 3.34
C TYR A 628 22.49 -23.85 1.84
N TRP A 629 22.14 -24.87 1.05
CA TRP A 629 22.23 -24.80 -0.41
C TRP A 629 20.99 -24.11 -0.99
N GLN A 630 21.20 -22.95 -1.61
CA GLN A 630 20.13 -22.01 -1.93
C GLN A 630 18.97 -22.57 -2.80
N PRO A 631 19.20 -23.33 -3.88
CA PRO A 631 18.10 -23.93 -4.65
C PRO A 631 17.22 -24.88 -3.84
N LEU A 632 17.78 -25.55 -2.82
CA LEU A 632 17.01 -26.39 -1.91
C LEU A 632 16.20 -25.56 -0.92
N ASP A 633 16.73 -24.43 -0.48
CA ASP A 633 16.05 -23.53 0.45
C ASP A 633 14.82 -22.86 -0.17
N TRP A 634 14.92 -22.45 -1.44
CA TRP A 634 13.78 -21.89 -2.18
C TRP A 634 12.61 -22.86 -2.38
N MET A 635 12.84 -24.17 -2.28
CA MET A 635 11.75 -25.15 -2.27
C MET A 635 10.92 -25.07 -0.98
N GLY A 636 11.50 -24.54 0.10
CA GLY A 636 10.87 -24.23 1.38
C GLY A 636 9.82 -23.13 1.31
N SER A 637 9.83 -22.31 0.25
CA SER A 637 8.77 -21.33 -0.05
C SER A 637 7.90 -21.78 -1.22
N THR A 638 8.47 -21.85 -2.44
CA THR A 638 7.70 -21.97 -3.68
C THR A 638 6.92 -23.27 -3.80
N TRP A 639 7.59 -24.39 -3.52
CA TRP A 639 6.99 -25.72 -3.60
C TRP A 639 6.23 -26.07 -2.32
N ARG A 640 6.82 -25.78 -1.15
CA ARG A 640 6.21 -26.04 0.16
C ARG A 640 4.81 -25.45 0.26
N SER A 641 4.59 -24.22 -0.22
CA SER A 641 3.28 -23.55 -0.23
C SER A 641 2.13 -24.39 -0.80
N VAL A 642 2.41 -25.27 -1.76
CA VAL A 642 1.37 -26.10 -2.41
C VAL A 642 1.37 -27.57 -2.00
N VAL A 643 2.24 -27.97 -1.06
CA VAL A 643 2.29 -29.35 -0.55
C VAL A 643 2.17 -29.44 0.97
N ASP A 644 2.47 -28.36 1.69
CA ASP A 644 2.42 -28.35 3.14
C ASP A 644 0.98 -28.58 3.62
N PRO A 645 0.74 -29.50 4.57
CA PRO A 645 -0.58 -29.81 5.09
C PRO A 645 -1.17 -28.71 5.98
N GLY A 646 -0.36 -27.82 6.57
CA GLY A 646 -0.83 -26.74 7.44
C GLY A 646 -1.43 -25.54 6.70
N VAL A 647 -1.36 -25.53 5.37
CA VAL A 647 -1.95 -24.50 4.51
C VAL A 647 -2.76 -25.10 3.36
N LYS A 648 -3.69 -24.33 2.80
CA LYS A 648 -4.66 -24.78 1.79
C LYS A 648 -4.54 -24.03 0.44
N PHE A 649 -3.39 -23.42 0.17
CA PHE A 649 -3.16 -22.69 -1.07
C PHE A 649 -3.33 -23.60 -2.29
N THR A 650 -4.09 -23.14 -3.29
CA THR A 650 -4.30 -23.88 -4.54
C THR A 650 -3.13 -23.64 -5.49
N TYR A 651 -2.66 -22.40 -5.54
CA TYR A 651 -1.61 -21.92 -6.43
C TYR A 651 -0.64 -21.04 -5.67
N ASN A 652 0.62 -21.09 -6.09
CA ASN A 652 1.63 -20.11 -5.73
C ASN A 652 2.30 -19.59 -7.01
N VAL A 653 2.51 -18.28 -7.08
CA VAL A 653 3.06 -17.57 -8.23
C VAL A 653 4.30 -16.82 -7.76
N THR A 654 5.45 -17.18 -8.30
CA THR A 654 6.75 -16.74 -7.80
C THR A 654 7.56 -16.06 -8.91
N PRO A 655 7.29 -14.77 -9.23
CA PRO A 655 8.16 -13.97 -10.11
C PRO A 655 9.46 -13.61 -9.41
N HIS A 656 10.59 -13.88 -10.07
CA HIS A 656 11.92 -13.52 -9.56
C HIS A 656 12.45 -12.24 -10.21
N MET A 657 13.04 -11.38 -9.39
CA MET A 657 14.01 -10.38 -9.85
C MET A 657 15.33 -11.05 -10.23
N VAL A 658 15.97 -10.59 -11.30
CA VAL A 658 17.34 -11.02 -11.64
C VAL A 658 18.21 -9.84 -12.09
N GLY A 659 19.53 -9.95 -11.96
CA GLY A 659 20.48 -8.89 -12.31
C GLY A 659 21.29 -8.40 -11.12
N ASN A 660 22.34 -7.61 -11.36
CA ASN A 660 23.16 -7.04 -10.30
C ASN A 660 22.70 -5.62 -9.94
N LEU A 661 22.57 -5.31 -8.64
CA LEU A 661 22.43 -3.95 -8.11
C LEU A 661 23.71 -3.63 -7.33
N GLY A 662 24.69 -3.02 -8.01
CA GLY A 662 26.04 -2.92 -7.46
C GLY A 662 26.64 -4.30 -7.25
N ASP A 663 27.07 -4.58 -6.02
CA ASP A 663 27.61 -5.88 -5.58
C ASP A 663 26.54 -6.85 -5.06
N LEU A 664 25.26 -6.48 -5.10
CA LEU A 664 24.16 -7.35 -4.71
C LEU A 664 23.59 -8.09 -5.94
N PRO A 665 23.91 -9.37 -6.13
CA PRO A 665 23.30 -10.16 -7.19
C PRO A 665 21.86 -10.51 -6.81
N PHE A 666 20.96 -10.41 -7.77
CA PHE A 666 19.63 -11.02 -7.71
C PHE A 666 19.56 -12.13 -8.74
N ASP A 667 19.18 -13.32 -8.31
CA ASP A 667 19.13 -14.50 -9.19
C ASP A 667 17.99 -15.45 -8.82
N GLY A 668 17.56 -16.25 -9.79
CA GLY A 668 16.64 -17.35 -9.56
C GLY A 668 15.81 -17.77 -10.76
N GLN A 669 14.71 -18.46 -10.47
CA GLN A 669 13.86 -19.08 -11.48
C GLN A 669 12.38 -18.82 -11.17
N THR A 670 11.76 -18.00 -12.01
CA THR A 670 10.33 -17.73 -11.93
C THR A 670 9.50 -18.99 -12.07
N ALA A 671 8.54 -19.22 -11.17
CA ALA A 671 7.77 -20.46 -11.12
C ALA A 671 6.29 -20.22 -10.85
N ILE A 672 5.46 -21.16 -11.29
CA ILE A 672 4.05 -21.25 -10.87
C ILE A 672 3.77 -22.68 -10.45
N THR A 673 3.31 -22.88 -9.22
CA THR A 673 3.05 -24.20 -8.65
C THR A 673 1.57 -24.41 -8.32
N GLN A 674 1.13 -25.67 -8.28
CA GLN A 674 -0.26 -26.07 -8.03
C GLN A 674 -0.35 -27.24 -7.05
N ARG A 675 -1.23 -27.11 -6.07
CA ARG A 675 -1.56 -28.18 -5.13
C ARG A 675 -2.28 -29.34 -5.83
N GLY A 676 -1.87 -30.57 -5.51
CA GLY A 676 -2.50 -31.78 -6.04
C GLY A 676 -2.36 -31.99 -7.56
N LEU A 677 -1.38 -31.35 -8.19
CA LEU A 677 -1.07 -31.53 -9.61
C LEU A 677 -0.50 -32.94 -9.87
N ILE A 678 -1.16 -33.68 -10.76
CA ILE A 678 -0.79 -35.05 -11.17
C ILE A 678 -0.42 -35.11 -12.64
N GLY A 679 0.39 -34.15 -13.09
CA GLY A 679 0.92 -34.14 -14.44
C GLY A 679 1.97 -35.23 -14.68
N LYS A 680 2.23 -35.55 -15.96
CA LYS A 680 3.10 -36.66 -16.37
C LYS A 680 4.60 -36.36 -16.18
N LYS A 681 5.01 -35.09 -16.24
CA LYS A 681 6.42 -34.68 -16.11
C LYS A 681 6.78 -34.40 -14.65
N LYS A 682 8.07 -34.40 -14.34
CA LYS A 682 8.62 -33.85 -13.10
C LYS A 682 9.78 -32.93 -13.46
N CYS A 683 9.96 -31.87 -12.69
CA CYS A 683 11.03 -30.89 -12.87
C CYS A 683 11.41 -30.34 -11.50
N ASN A 684 12.56 -29.71 -11.46
CA ASN A 684 13.25 -29.32 -10.26
C ASN A 684 13.94 -27.99 -10.55
N TYR A 685 14.21 -27.20 -9.53
CA TYR A 685 15.02 -26.01 -9.72
C TYR A 685 16.43 -26.42 -10.14
N VAL A 686 17.07 -25.68 -11.05
CA VAL A 686 18.50 -25.90 -11.30
C VAL A 686 19.30 -25.87 -9.99
N GLY A 687 20.04 -26.94 -9.71
CA GLY A 687 20.84 -27.13 -8.49
C GLY A 687 20.20 -27.99 -7.39
N ASP A 688 18.91 -28.33 -7.46
CA ASP A 688 18.21 -29.07 -6.39
C ASP A 688 18.01 -30.57 -6.69
N ARG A 689 18.55 -31.09 -7.82
CA ARG A 689 18.25 -32.45 -8.33
C ARG A 689 18.50 -33.59 -7.35
N LYS A 690 19.54 -33.45 -6.51
CA LYS A 690 19.94 -34.45 -5.51
C LYS A 690 20.32 -33.73 -4.21
N LEU A 691 20.04 -34.40 -3.10
CA LEU A 691 20.64 -34.08 -1.82
C LEU A 691 22.08 -34.63 -1.82
N LEU A 692 23.05 -33.82 -1.41
CA LEU A 692 24.44 -34.20 -1.23
C LEU A 692 24.75 -34.41 0.25
N ALA A 693 25.88 -35.04 0.56
CA ALA A 693 26.30 -35.32 1.94
C ALA A 693 26.51 -34.04 2.78
N GLU A 694 26.90 -32.94 2.12
CA GLU A 694 27.06 -31.60 2.72
C GLU A 694 25.74 -30.91 3.06
N ASP A 695 24.60 -31.39 2.55
CA ASP A 695 23.31 -30.77 2.82
C ASP A 695 22.74 -31.25 4.16
N SER A 696 22.07 -30.34 4.87
CA SER A 696 21.27 -30.75 6.03
C SER A 696 20.22 -31.79 5.62
N ARG A 697 20.07 -32.83 6.46
CA ARG A 697 19.08 -33.89 6.29
C ARG A 697 17.65 -33.35 6.22
N SER A 698 17.37 -32.17 6.78
CA SER A 698 16.07 -31.51 6.68
C SER A 698 15.67 -31.20 5.23
N TYR A 699 16.64 -31.00 4.33
CA TYR A 699 16.38 -30.71 2.91
C TYR A 699 16.04 -31.92 2.05
N ARG A 700 16.07 -33.14 2.62
CA ARG A 700 15.79 -34.38 1.87
C ARG A 700 14.47 -34.33 1.09
N ARG A 701 13.44 -33.69 1.66
CA ARG A 701 12.10 -33.58 1.03
C ARG A 701 12.07 -32.54 -0.10
N TYR A 702 12.94 -31.55 -0.03
CA TYR A 702 13.03 -30.47 -1.00
C TYR A 702 13.79 -30.90 -2.25
N ALA A 703 14.79 -31.77 -2.12
CA ALA A 703 15.57 -32.28 -3.24
C ALA A 703 14.77 -33.08 -4.28
N GLY A 704 15.18 -32.97 -5.53
CA GLY A 704 14.72 -33.78 -6.65
C GLY A 704 13.41 -33.31 -7.29
N PRO A 705 13.03 -33.94 -8.42
CA PRO A 705 12.00 -33.41 -9.28
C PRO A 705 10.58 -33.61 -8.76
N LYS A 706 9.79 -32.55 -8.86
CA LYS A 706 8.43 -32.40 -8.37
C LYS A 706 7.43 -32.30 -9.51
N ARG A 707 6.18 -32.74 -9.26
CA ARG A 707 5.08 -32.63 -10.23
C ARG A 707 4.37 -31.28 -10.16
N GLN A 708 4.49 -30.61 -9.02
CA GLN A 708 3.65 -29.46 -8.65
C GLN A 708 3.97 -28.19 -9.43
N PHE A 709 5.09 -28.10 -10.14
CA PHE A 709 5.36 -27.01 -11.06
C PHE A 709 4.45 -27.11 -12.29
N ILE A 710 3.56 -26.12 -12.45
CA ILE A 710 2.84 -25.92 -13.72
C ILE A 710 3.86 -25.50 -14.78
N THR A 711 4.68 -24.51 -14.43
CA THR A 711 5.66 -23.88 -15.31
C THR A 711 6.83 -23.37 -14.49
N LEU A 712 8.03 -23.40 -15.09
CA LEU A 712 9.29 -23.01 -14.48
C LEU A 712 10.18 -22.35 -15.52
N ALA A 713 10.61 -21.12 -15.25
CA ALA A 713 11.58 -20.42 -16.07
C ALA A 713 12.94 -21.13 -16.01
N PRO A 714 13.69 -21.19 -17.12
CA PRO A 714 15.05 -21.72 -17.11
C PRO A 714 15.99 -20.79 -16.32
N TRP A 715 17.00 -21.38 -15.68
CA TRP A 715 18.18 -20.64 -15.24
C TRP A 715 19.17 -20.43 -16.40
N VAL A 716 20.23 -19.64 -16.19
CA VAL A 716 21.22 -19.28 -17.23
C VAL A 716 21.92 -20.50 -17.87
N ARG A 717 21.93 -21.63 -17.16
CA ARG A 717 22.51 -22.91 -17.59
C ARG A 717 21.57 -24.05 -17.19
N LYS A 718 21.63 -25.15 -17.97
CA LYS A 718 20.96 -26.41 -17.63
C LYS A 718 21.52 -27.00 -16.33
N ASP A 719 20.67 -27.69 -15.59
CA ASP A 719 21.05 -28.37 -14.36
C ASP A 719 22.22 -29.36 -14.54
N GLY A 720 23.03 -29.53 -13.50
CA GLY A 720 24.29 -30.26 -13.57
C GLY A 720 25.04 -30.33 -12.23
N PRO A 721 26.33 -30.71 -12.23
CA PRO A 721 27.14 -30.78 -11.02
C PRO A 721 27.21 -29.42 -10.31
N ARG A 722 27.04 -29.38 -8.98
CA ARG A 722 27.03 -28.12 -8.20
C ARG A 722 28.28 -27.29 -8.38
N ALA A 723 29.46 -27.90 -8.55
CA ALA A 723 30.70 -27.19 -8.83
C ALA A 723 30.60 -26.33 -10.11
N GLN A 724 29.95 -26.83 -11.16
CA GLN A 724 29.73 -26.07 -12.39
C GLN A 724 28.68 -24.97 -12.21
N LEU A 725 27.65 -25.22 -11.40
CA LEU A 725 26.62 -24.23 -11.10
C LEU A 725 27.21 -23.09 -10.25
N ARG A 726 28.01 -23.39 -9.22
CA ARG A 726 28.78 -22.42 -8.43
C ARG A 726 29.69 -21.57 -9.33
N LYS A 727 30.47 -22.20 -10.20
CA LYS A 727 31.31 -21.48 -11.18
C LYS A 727 30.49 -20.58 -12.10
N THR A 728 29.26 -20.98 -12.43
CA THR A 728 28.36 -20.15 -13.23
C THR A 728 27.81 -18.98 -12.42
N GLY A 729 27.38 -19.20 -11.17
CA GLY A 729 26.95 -18.16 -10.24
C GLY A 729 28.02 -17.08 -10.04
N ALA A 730 29.24 -17.50 -9.68
CA ALA A 730 30.37 -16.61 -9.49
C ALA A 730 30.80 -15.86 -10.77
N ALA A 731 30.41 -16.37 -11.94
CA ALA A 731 30.64 -15.73 -13.23
C ALA A 731 29.54 -14.72 -13.62
N LEU A 732 28.40 -14.67 -12.90
CA LEU A 732 27.29 -13.75 -13.14
C LEU A 732 27.38 -12.47 -12.28
N ILE A 733 28.02 -12.55 -11.10
CA ILE A 733 28.12 -11.43 -10.16
C ILE A 733 28.89 -10.25 -10.74
N ALA A 734 28.66 -9.06 -10.21
CA ALA A 734 29.33 -7.84 -10.65
C ALA A 734 30.84 -7.91 -10.40
N ALA A 735 31.65 -7.38 -11.33
CA ALA A 735 33.11 -7.40 -11.27
C ALA A 735 33.74 -8.81 -11.24
N SER A 736 33.04 -9.83 -11.74
CA SER A 736 33.61 -11.17 -11.96
C SER A 736 34.65 -11.21 -13.08
N GLY A 737 34.67 -10.21 -13.98
CA GLY A 737 35.52 -10.19 -15.17
C GLY A 737 35.15 -11.25 -16.23
N SER A 738 34.07 -11.99 -16.01
CA SER A 738 33.62 -13.05 -16.90
C SER A 738 32.78 -12.51 -18.06
N LYS A 739 32.79 -13.23 -19.19
CA LYS A 739 31.84 -12.97 -20.30
C LYS A 739 30.37 -13.23 -19.90
N LEU A 740 30.15 -13.94 -18.79
CA LEU A 740 28.84 -14.16 -18.20
C LEU A 740 28.42 -13.08 -17.21
N GLU A 741 29.26 -12.08 -16.93
CA GLU A 741 28.93 -11.04 -15.96
C GLU A 741 27.59 -10.37 -16.30
N ASN A 742 26.69 -10.35 -15.31
CA ASN A 742 25.35 -9.82 -15.41
C ASN A 742 24.51 -10.42 -16.57
N ARG A 743 24.82 -11.64 -17.04
CA ARG A 743 24.10 -12.37 -18.11
C ARG A 743 22.92 -13.19 -17.60
N TYR A 744 22.14 -12.61 -16.69
CA TYR A 744 20.92 -13.20 -16.16
C TYR A 744 19.81 -13.27 -17.21
N LEU A 745 18.91 -14.24 -17.03
CA LEU A 745 17.86 -14.56 -17.99
C LEU A 745 16.60 -13.71 -17.76
N GLU A 746 16.13 -13.06 -18.82
CA GLU A 746 14.88 -12.30 -18.80
C GLU A 746 13.76 -13.12 -19.49
N THR A 747 12.62 -13.33 -18.82
CA THR A 747 11.50 -14.10 -19.38
C THR A 747 10.20 -13.89 -18.59
N ALA A 748 9.17 -14.69 -18.88
CA ALA A 748 7.99 -14.80 -18.03
C ALA A 748 7.41 -16.22 -18.04
N ALA A 749 6.61 -16.54 -17.03
CA ALA A 749 5.80 -17.75 -16.96
C ALA A 749 4.31 -17.39 -17.02
N ILE A 750 3.57 -17.99 -17.95
CA ILE A 750 2.17 -17.66 -18.22
C ILE A 750 1.30 -18.88 -17.98
N ALA A 751 0.28 -18.78 -17.12
CA ALA A 751 -0.60 -19.90 -16.80
C ALA A 751 -2.06 -19.49 -16.60
N ASP A 752 -2.97 -20.38 -17.02
CA ASP A 752 -4.38 -20.31 -16.61
C ASP A 752 -4.56 -21.04 -15.27
N LEU A 753 -5.16 -20.35 -14.29
CA LEU A 753 -5.30 -20.82 -12.90
C LEU A 753 -6.79 -20.96 -12.53
N PRO A 754 -7.47 -22.06 -12.94
CA PRO A 754 -8.90 -22.24 -12.70
C PRO A 754 -9.22 -22.63 -11.24
N PHE A 755 -10.42 -22.27 -10.80
CA PHE A 755 -11.00 -22.72 -9.53
C PHE A 755 -12.31 -23.47 -9.79
N PRO A 756 -12.41 -24.79 -9.56
CA PRO A 756 -11.39 -25.67 -8.96
C PRO A 756 -10.19 -25.94 -9.89
N PRO A 757 -9.02 -26.32 -9.32
CA PRO A 757 -7.80 -26.56 -10.10
C PRO A 757 -7.92 -27.79 -11.00
N LYS A 758 -7.37 -27.71 -12.21
CA LYS A 758 -7.24 -28.88 -13.11
C LYS A 758 -6.08 -29.76 -12.65
N LYS A 759 -6.38 -30.84 -11.93
CA LYS A 759 -5.37 -31.79 -11.40
C LYS A 759 -4.59 -32.51 -12.52
N LYS A 760 -5.26 -32.93 -13.60
CA LYS A 760 -4.64 -33.56 -14.79
C LYS A 760 -4.39 -32.53 -15.89
N ARG A 761 -3.23 -31.86 -15.87
CA ARG A 761 -2.79 -30.92 -16.91
C ARG A 761 -1.32 -31.13 -17.24
N ALA A 762 -0.86 -30.58 -18.37
CA ALA A 762 0.55 -30.47 -18.66
C ALA A 762 1.24 -29.64 -17.56
N ASN A 763 2.38 -30.13 -17.11
CA ASN A 763 3.17 -29.58 -16.02
C ASN A 763 4.65 -29.56 -16.44
N CYS A 764 5.47 -28.79 -15.71
CA CYS A 764 6.88 -28.57 -16.06
C CYS A 764 7.07 -28.01 -17.47
N ILE A 765 6.26 -27.01 -17.81
CA ILE A 765 6.43 -26.24 -19.05
C ILE A 765 7.55 -25.23 -18.80
N SER A 766 8.52 -25.15 -19.71
CA SER A 766 9.69 -24.26 -19.64
C SER A 766 9.88 -23.57 -20.98
#